data_AF-A0A7M4F2Z0-F1
#
_entry.id   AF-A0A7M4F2Z0-F1
#
_cell.length_a   1.000
_cell.length_b   1.000
_cell.length_c   1.000
_cell.angle_alpha   90.00
_cell.angle_beta   90.00
_cell.angle_gamma   90.00
#
_symmetry.space_group_name_H-M   'P 1'
#
loop_
_entity.id
_entity.type
_entity.pdbx_description
1 polymer ?
#
loop_
_entity_poly.entity_id
_entity_poly.type
_entity_poly.pdbx_seq_one_letter_code
_entity_poly.pdbx_strand_id
1 'polypeptide(L)'
;MLYSDTGRNWKPYHQDGNIWAFPGNTNSDSVVRHDLQHPVIARYVRIVPLDWNGEGQIGLRIEVYGCSYWADVINFDGHVVLPYRFRNKKMKTLKDVISLKFKTSESEGVIFHGEGQQGDYITLELKKAKLVLNLNLGSNQYGSIYGHTSVMTGSLLDDHHWHSIVIERHGRNINLTLDRHIQHFRTNGEFDYLDLDYEITFGGMPFSGKPSSNSRKNFKGCMESINYNGNNITDLAKRKKLEPSNVGNLSFSCVEPHTVPVFFNATSYLEVPGRPSQDLFSVSFQFRTWNPNGLLIFSNFADRLGNVEIDLTEGKVSVHVNVTQVKKNRIDISSGSGLNDGQWHEVRFLAKENFAMLTIDGEEASAVRTNSPLQVKTGEKYFFGGFPSLGNDSDRSQLSFQGCMQFIHVDDQLVDLHAVEQGKLGSFANVIIDMCAIIDRCVPNHCEHGGKCTQTWDGFKCTCDGTGYSGATCHNSLYELSCEAYKHLGKLSNQYWIDPDGSGALGPLKVYCNMTEDKVWTTVNHDLQMQTPVIGNSPEKYSVLQLNYSATMDQISAITNSAEYCEQYISYSCKMSRLLNTPDGSPYTWWVGKANEKHYYWGGSGPGIQKCACGIERNCTDAKYYCNCDADSKQWRKDTGLLSYKEHLPVSQVVVGDIDRSGSEAKITVGPVRCQGDRNYWNAASFITPSSYLHFSTFQGETSADISFYFKTSAPDGVFLENLGNTDFIKLELKSTTEVSFSFDVGNGPVEIVVRSPNPLNDDQWHRVNAERNVKQASLQVDQLPQEIRKAPTEGHTRLELYSQLYVGAAGGQRGFLGCIRSLRMNGVTLDLEERAKVTPGVKPGCSGHCTSYGMYCENGGKCVEKYNGYSCDCSSTAYDGPFCIKDVGAFFEEGMWLRYSFPSPGTTAKDLASRTLLSSTDTEATVPDINLKAEELSFSFSTTKSPCVLLYISSYSLDYMAVLVKPSGNLQIRYNLGGTREPYNIDVDHRSMANGQPHSVNITRNERDIVLQLDHYPPASYNLPTASDVQFNSLKALFLGKVIETGKIDQDIYKYNTPGFTGCLSRVQFNQIAPLKAALRPTNTSSHVHIQGELVESNCGASPLTIPPMSAATDPWHLDSASADFPYNGQAIGDGVNRNSAIIGGVIAVVIFTILCTLVFLIRYMFRHKGTYHTNEAKGAESAESADAAIMNNDPNFTETIDESKKEWLI
;
A
#
# COMPACT_ATOMS: atom_id res chain seq x y z
N MET A 1 36.31 11.23 0.65
CA MET A 1 37.44 10.76 -0.21
C MET A 1 37.34 11.41 -1.57
N LEU A 2 38.46 11.78 -2.21
CA LEU A 2 38.49 12.28 -3.60
C LEU A 2 39.32 11.34 -4.49
N TYR A 3 39.00 11.27 -5.80
CA TYR A 3 39.70 10.44 -6.78
C TYR A 3 39.84 11.11 -8.15
N SER A 4 40.80 10.65 -8.98
CA SER A 4 41.05 11.14 -10.34
C SER A 4 41.83 10.11 -11.19
N ASP A 5 41.72 10.17 -12.52
CA ASP A 5 42.53 9.39 -13.47
C ASP A 5 43.81 10.13 -13.95
N THR A 6 43.79 11.47 -13.98
CA THR A 6 44.92 12.33 -14.38
C THR A 6 45.72 12.89 -13.20
N GLY A 7 45.12 12.94 -12.00
CA GLY A 7 45.64 13.67 -10.83
C GLY A 7 45.17 15.13 -10.78
N ARG A 8 44.31 15.53 -11.73
CA ARG A 8 43.60 16.82 -11.81
C ARG A 8 42.08 16.59 -11.81
N ASN A 9 41.29 17.65 -11.76
CA ASN A 9 39.81 17.63 -11.81
C ASN A 9 39.23 16.57 -10.86
N TRP A 10 39.36 16.77 -9.55
CA TRP A 10 39.08 15.75 -8.55
C TRP A 10 37.57 15.52 -8.36
N LYS A 11 37.14 14.24 -8.35
CA LYS A 11 35.75 13.85 -8.05
C LYS A 11 35.62 13.35 -6.61
N PRO A 12 34.63 13.81 -5.82
CA PRO A 12 34.30 13.19 -4.56
C PRO A 12 33.74 11.78 -4.75
N TYR A 13 34.09 10.87 -3.83
CA TYR A 13 33.33 9.63 -3.68
C TYR A 13 31.94 9.94 -3.13
N HIS A 14 30.90 9.44 -3.81
CA HIS A 14 29.50 9.63 -3.45
C HIS A 14 28.86 8.30 -3.04
N GLN A 15 27.97 8.37 -2.05
CA GLN A 15 27.15 7.28 -1.53
C GLN A 15 25.73 7.79 -1.32
N ASP A 16 24.73 7.02 -1.77
CA ASP A 16 23.30 7.37 -1.69
C ASP A 16 22.93 8.79 -2.18
N GLY A 17 23.66 9.26 -3.20
CA GLY A 17 23.52 10.60 -3.80
C GLY A 17 24.33 11.72 -3.13
N ASN A 18 24.90 11.49 -1.95
CA ASN A 18 25.62 12.49 -1.15
C ASN A 18 27.14 12.32 -1.21
N ILE A 19 27.90 13.39 -0.96
CA ILE A 19 29.36 13.33 -0.81
C ILE A 19 29.67 12.62 0.51
N TRP A 20 30.48 11.55 0.45
CA TRP A 20 30.64 10.67 1.60
C TRP A 20 31.89 10.95 2.45
N ALA A 21 31.66 11.10 3.75
CA ALA A 21 32.68 11.16 4.79
C ALA A 21 32.84 9.78 5.45
N PHE A 22 34.08 9.30 5.59
CA PHE A 22 34.38 8.02 6.21
C PHE A 22 34.81 8.25 7.66
N PRO A 23 34.13 7.69 8.67
CA PRO A 23 34.53 7.85 10.06
C PRO A 23 35.87 7.15 10.34
N GLY A 24 36.76 7.84 11.06
CA GLY A 24 38.08 7.34 11.40
C GLY A 24 38.09 6.37 12.59
N ASN A 25 39.29 5.88 12.91
CA ASN A 25 39.59 5.18 14.15
C ASN A 25 39.54 6.14 15.35
N THR A 26 38.95 5.70 16.47
CA THR A 26 38.85 6.48 17.72
C THR A 26 40.12 6.40 18.58
N ASN A 27 41.00 5.42 18.34
CA ASN A 27 42.28 5.24 19.02
C ASN A 27 43.38 4.86 18.01
N SER A 28 44.65 4.86 18.43
CA SER A 28 45.82 4.67 17.55
C SER A 28 45.93 3.29 16.90
N ASP A 29 45.27 2.27 17.47
CA ASP A 29 45.60 0.87 17.23
C ASP A 29 44.49 0.11 16.49
N SER A 30 43.24 0.58 16.56
CA SER A 30 42.11 -0.08 15.91
C SER A 30 42.07 0.18 14.39
N VAL A 31 42.00 -0.90 13.62
CA VAL A 31 41.79 -0.83 12.17
C VAL A 31 40.29 -0.69 11.89
N VAL A 32 39.89 0.48 11.37
CA VAL A 32 38.57 0.68 10.78
C VAL A 32 38.66 0.40 9.28
N ARG A 33 37.88 -0.59 8.80
CA ARG A 33 37.76 -0.92 7.38
C ARG A 33 36.48 -0.32 6.81
N HIS A 34 36.63 0.36 5.67
CA HIS A 34 35.51 0.84 4.86
C HIS A 34 35.53 0.13 3.52
N ASP A 35 34.58 -0.78 3.31
CA ASP A 35 34.31 -1.30 1.98
C ASP A 35 33.45 -0.29 1.22
N LEU A 36 33.92 0.14 0.05
CA LEU A 36 33.15 1.06 -0.79
C LEU A 36 31.90 0.35 -1.30
N GLN A 37 30.71 0.89 -0.99
CA GLN A 37 29.41 0.46 -1.53
C GLN A 37 29.48 0.22 -3.05
N HIS A 38 30.31 0.99 -3.76
CA HIS A 38 30.60 0.79 -5.16
C HIS A 38 32.08 1.06 -5.50
N PRO A 39 32.73 0.26 -6.37
CA PRO A 39 34.10 0.53 -6.80
C PRO A 39 34.23 1.82 -7.62
N VAL A 40 35.41 2.44 -7.55
CA VAL A 40 35.82 3.57 -8.41
C VAL A 40 37.03 3.19 -9.25
N ILE A 41 37.06 3.65 -10.50
CA ILE A 41 38.22 3.52 -11.38
C ILE A 41 39.03 4.82 -11.22
N ALA A 42 40.23 4.71 -10.67
CA ALA A 42 41.09 5.84 -10.37
C ALA A 42 42.56 5.47 -10.51
N ARG A 43 43.40 6.45 -10.82
CA ARG A 43 44.87 6.34 -10.77
C ARG A 43 45.43 7.06 -9.56
N TYR A 44 44.73 8.09 -9.07
CA TYR A 44 45.10 8.90 -7.93
C TYR A 44 43.93 8.97 -6.94
N VAL A 45 44.24 8.86 -5.65
CA VAL A 45 43.31 9.03 -4.53
C VAL A 45 43.85 10.10 -3.60
N ARG A 46 43.00 11.05 -3.21
CA ARG A 46 43.32 12.18 -2.31
C ARG A 46 42.41 12.06 -1.08
N ILE A 47 43.02 11.84 0.08
CA ILE A 47 42.32 11.85 1.37
C ILE A 47 42.35 13.27 1.92
N VAL A 48 41.18 13.76 2.33
CA VAL A 48 41.01 15.08 2.95
C VAL A 48 40.53 14.83 4.38
N PRO A 49 41.36 15.10 5.41
CA PRO A 49 40.89 15.09 6.80
C PRO A 49 39.83 16.17 7.00
N LEU A 50 38.74 15.83 7.70
CA LEU A 50 37.65 16.76 8.02
C LEU A 50 37.65 17.15 9.50
N ASP A 51 38.02 16.20 10.37
CA ASP A 51 38.10 16.35 11.82
C ASP A 51 39.14 15.36 12.38
N TRP A 52 39.53 15.47 13.65
CA TRP A 52 40.49 14.60 14.32
C TRP A 52 40.17 14.43 15.82
N ASN A 53 40.57 13.28 16.42
CA ASN A 53 40.36 13.07 17.85
C ASN A 53 41.19 14.06 18.70
N GLY A 54 40.51 14.91 19.48
CA GLY A 54 41.12 15.89 20.38
C GLY A 54 41.89 15.32 21.57
N GLU A 55 41.72 14.03 21.90
CA GLU A 55 42.46 13.35 22.97
C GLU A 55 43.80 12.75 22.48
N GLY A 56 44.12 12.83 21.18
CA GLY A 56 45.26 12.15 20.57
C GLY A 56 46.19 13.04 19.73
N GLN A 57 47.21 12.41 19.14
CA GLN A 57 48.05 13.03 18.11
C GLN A 57 47.48 12.74 16.71
N ILE A 58 47.58 13.70 15.80
CA ILE A 58 47.11 13.56 14.42
C ILE A 58 48.04 12.60 13.67
N GLY A 59 47.47 11.51 13.13
CA GLY A 59 48.18 10.55 12.30
C GLY A 59 47.21 9.78 11.39
N LEU A 60 47.70 9.38 10.21
CA LEU A 60 46.93 8.61 9.23
C LEU A 60 47.78 7.45 8.71
N ARG A 61 47.27 6.23 8.86
CA ARG A 61 47.77 5.03 8.18
C ARG A 61 46.63 4.49 7.32
N ILE A 62 46.90 4.30 6.04
CA ILE A 62 45.91 3.84 5.05
C ILE A 62 46.49 2.69 4.23
N GLU A 63 45.61 1.76 3.84
CA GLU A 63 45.86 0.71 2.87
C GLU A 63 44.67 0.68 1.91
N VAL A 64 44.90 0.46 0.62
CA VAL A 64 43.87 0.55 -0.42
C VAL A 64 43.85 -0.75 -1.21
N TYR A 65 42.70 -1.42 -1.21
CA TYR A 65 42.48 -2.70 -1.88
C TYR A 65 41.75 -2.47 -3.20
N GLY A 66 42.16 -3.16 -4.27
CA GLY A 66 41.58 -2.99 -5.60
C GLY A 66 42.19 -3.91 -6.66
N CYS A 67 41.65 -3.84 -7.88
CA CYS A 67 42.08 -4.64 -9.03
C CYS A 67 42.68 -3.76 -10.14
N SER A 68 43.60 -4.31 -10.94
CA SER A 68 44.16 -3.61 -12.10
C SER A 68 43.12 -3.44 -13.22
N TYR A 69 42.91 -2.21 -13.68
CA TYR A 69 42.03 -1.89 -14.81
C TYR A 69 42.84 -1.47 -16.04
N TRP A 70 42.42 -1.92 -17.22
CA TRP A 70 42.91 -1.46 -18.51
C TRP A 70 41.76 -1.47 -19.52
N ALA A 71 41.73 -0.49 -20.42
CA ALA A 71 40.72 -0.36 -21.46
C ALA A 71 41.32 0.36 -22.67
N ASP A 72 40.73 0.14 -23.84
CA ASP A 72 41.07 0.87 -25.05
C ASP A 72 40.14 2.07 -25.24
N VAL A 73 40.74 3.24 -25.50
CA VAL A 73 40.06 4.53 -25.62
C VAL A 73 40.11 5.00 -27.07
N ILE A 74 39.07 5.70 -27.53
CA ILE A 74 39.04 6.45 -28.79
C ILE A 74 38.68 7.90 -28.47
N ASN A 75 39.44 8.85 -29.02
CA ASN A 75 39.16 10.28 -28.90
C ASN A 75 38.37 10.80 -30.11
N PHE A 76 37.29 11.51 -29.84
CA PHE A 76 36.38 12.15 -30.79
C PHE A 76 36.52 13.68 -30.67
N ASP A 77 36.57 14.37 -31.81
CA ASP A 77 36.85 15.81 -31.93
C ASP A 77 35.67 16.61 -32.50
N GLY A 78 34.49 15.99 -32.62
CA GLY A 78 33.32 16.53 -33.33
C GLY A 78 33.31 16.27 -34.86
N HIS A 79 34.42 15.79 -35.44
CA HIS A 79 34.51 15.47 -36.87
C HIS A 79 34.63 13.96 -37.12
N VAL A 80 35.27 13.23 -36.21
CA VAL A 80 35.31 11.77 -36.20
C VAL A 80 33.91 11.19 -35.95
N VAL A 81 33.43 10.38 -36.89
CA VAL A 81 32.28 9.48 -36.72
C VAL A 81 32.73 8.06 -37.05
N LEU A 82 32.31 7.09 -36.23
CA LEU A 82 32.74 5.70 -36.28
C LEU A 82 31.57 4.79 -36.71
N PRO A 83 31.42 4.48 -38.01
CA PRO A 83 30.39 3.55 -38.48
C PRO A 83 30.75 2.09 -38.18
N TYR A 84 29.78 1.34 -37.67
CA TYR A 84 29.78 -0.11 -37.61
C TYR A 84 28.73 -0.66 -38.58
N ARG A 85 29.19 -1.27 -39.68
CA ARG A 85 28.33 -1.87 -40.71
C ARG A 85 27.92 -3.29 -40.35
N PHE A 86 26.65 -3.59 -40.55
CA PHE A 86 26.09 -4.92 -40.33
C PHE A 86 26.46 -5.85 -41.51
N ARG A 87 26.58 -7.16 -41.23
CA ARG A 87 26.87 -8.15 -42.29
C ARG A 87 25.73 -8.31 -43.29
N ASN A 88 24.51 -8.02 -42.86
CA ASN A 88 23.30 -8.04 -43.67
C ASN A 88 22.88 -6.60 -44.01
N LYS A 89 22.31 -6.38 -45.19
CA LYS A 89 21.91 -5.03 -45.68
C LYS A 89 20.73 -4.38 -44.93
N LYS A 90 20.04 -5.17 -44.11
CA LYS A 90 19.01 -4.79 -43.13
C LYS A 90 19.22 -5.68 -41.91
N MET A 91 18.98 -5.15 -40.71
CA MET A 91 19.13 -5.89 -39.46
C MET A 91 17.91 -5.66 -38.56
N LYS A 92 17.11 -6.72 -38.43
CA LYS A 92 15.91 -6.81 -37.59
C LYS A 92 16.28 -7.46 -36.27
N THR A 93 16.14 -6.74 -35.15
CA THR A 93 16.45 -7.27 -33.82
C THR A 93 15.22 -7.30 -32.91
N LEU A 94 15.11 -8.34 -32.07
CA LEU A 94 14.16 -8.40 -30.95
C LEU A 94 14.84 -8.05 -29.62
N LYS A 95 16.15 -8.30 -29.52
CA LYS A 95 17.01 -7.97 -28.37
C LYS A 95 18.21 -7.17 -28.85
N ASP A 96 18.55 -6.11 -28.13
CA ASP A 96 19.79 -5.34 -28.31
C ASP A 96 20.50 -5.15 -26.96
N VAL A 97 21.82 -5.15 -27.00
CA VAL A 97 22.70 -4.81 -25.88
C VAL A 97 23.77 -3.86 -26.40
N ILE A 98 23.68 -2.59 -26.00
CA ILE A 98 24.64 -1.52 -26.35
C ILE A 98 25.33 -1.09 -25.06
N SER A 99 26.65 -1.08 -25.05
CA SER A 99 27.43 -0.69 -23.87
C SER A 99 28.67 0.09 -24.28
N LEU A 100 28.98 1.15 -23.54
CA LEU A 100 30.16 1.99 -23.72
C LEU A 100 30.42 2.81 -22.46
N LYS A 101 31.60 3.41 -22.35
CA LYS A 101 31.86 4.52 -21.44
C LYS A 101 32.25 5.76 -22.22
N PHE A 102 31.95 6.94 -21.70
CA PHE A 102 32.30 8.22 -22.30
C PHE A 102 32.86 9.21 -21.27
N LYS A 103 33.63 10.20 -21.73
CA LYS A 103 34.20 11.30 -20.95
C LYS A 103 34.17 12.58 -21.80
N THR A 104 33.51 13.64 -21.34
CA THR A 104 33.39 14.89 -22.09
C THR A 104 33.31 16.12 -21.18
N SER A 105 33.56 17.29 -21.76
CA SER A 105 33.35 18.61 -21.17
C SER A 105 32.38 19.48 -21.99
N GLU A 106 31.69 18.89 -22.98
CA GLU A 106 30.65 19.55 -23.77
C GLU A 106 29.27 19.19 -23.17
N SER A 107 28.31 20.11 -23.18
CA SER A 107 26.95 19.86 -22.70
C SER A 107 26.03 19.23 -23.76
N GLU A 108 26.49 19.07 -25.01
CA GLU A 108 25.72 18.54 -26.13
C GLU A 108 26.56 17.64 -27.06
N GLY A 109 25.99 16.57 -27.60
CA GLY A 109 26.62 15.76 -28.64
C GLY A 109 25.99 14.37 -28.84
N VAL A 110 25.80 13.94 -30.09
CA VAL A 110 25.27 12.61 -30.42
C VAL A 110 26.33 11.53 -30.13
N ILE A 111 26.06 10.66 -29.15
CA ILE A 111 26.95 9.57 -28.74
C ILE A 111 26.84 8.40 -29.72
N PHE A 112 25.61 8.00 -30.07
CA PHE A 112 25.38 7.05 -31.16
C PHE A 112 24.03 7.25 -31.83
N HIS A 113 23.94 6.83 -33.10
CA HIS A 113 22.75 6.92 -33.94
C HIS A 113 22.68 5.77 -34.95
N GLY A 114 21.51 5.19 -35.12
CA GLY A 114 21.16 4.28 -36.22
C GLY A 114 19.71 4.48 -36.65
N GLU A 115 19.45 4.44 -37.95
CA GLU A 115 18.15 4.67 -38.60
C GLU A 115 17.92 3.60 -39.68
N GLY A 116 16.65 3.26 -39.95
CA GLY A 116 16.23 2.41 -41.05
C GLY A 116 15.19 3.08 -41.95
N GLN A 117 15.17 2.69 -43.23
CA GLN A 117 14.24 3.20 -44.27
C GLN A 117 12.74 3.23 -43.91
N GLN A 118 12.31 2.52 -42.86
CA GLN A 118 10.91 2.46 -42.43
C GLN A 118 10.57 3.50 -41.35
N GLY A 119 11.54 4.33 -40.92
CA GLY A 119 11.37 5.34 -39.87
C GLY A 119 11.69 4.83 -38.46
N ASP A 120 12.10 3.57 -38.33
CA ASP A 120 12.72 3.00 -37.13
C ASP A 120 14.08 3.67 -36.87
N TYR A 121 14.36 3.99 -35.61
CA TYR A 121 15.66 4.52 -35.22
C TYR A 121 15.95 4.31 -33.74
N ILE A 122 17.23 4.34 -33.40
CA ILE A 122 17.75 4.49 -32.04
C ILE A 122 18.81 5.59 -32.03
N THR A 123 18.74 6.51 -31.07
CA THR A 123 19.69 7.62 -30.96
C THR A 123 19.90 8.01 -29.51
N LEU A 124 21.15 7.93 -29.06
CA LEU A 124 21.57 8.43 -27.76
C LEU A 124 22.39 9.71 -27.96
N GLU A 125 21.95 10.79 -27.34
CA GLU A 125 22.61 12.09 -27.39
C GLU A 125 22.76 12.69 -25.99
N LEU A 126 23.83 13.46 -25.79
CA LEU A 126 23.93 14.39 -24.68
C LEU A 126 23.23 15.70 -25.05
N LYS A 127 22.45 16.26 -24.13
CA LYS A 127 21.72 17.51 -24.29
C LYS A 127 21.58 18.19 -22.92
N LYS A 128 22.07 19.43 -22.80
CA LYS A 128 22.17 20.15 -21.51
C LYS A 128 22.85 19.32 -20.39
N ALA A 129 23.94 18.62 -20.74
CA ALA A 129 24.67 17.70 -19.85
C ALA A 129 23.83 16.54 -19.26
N LYS A 130 22.68 16.22 -19.86
CA LYS A 130 21.84 15.04 -19.56
C LYS A 130 21.78 14.12 -20.79
N LEU A 131 21.66 12.81 -20.60
CA LEU A 131 21.50 11.88 -21.73
C LEU A 131 20.03 11.83 -22.14
N VAL A 132 19.78 11.80 -23.44
CA VAL A 132 18.47 11.56 -24.04
C VAL A 132 18.56 10.36 -24.97
N LEU A 133 17.86 9.29 -24.63
CA LEU A 133 17.66 8.12 -25.48
C LEU A 133 16.34 8.29 -26.24
N ASN A 134 16.44 8.49 -27.54
CA ASN A 134 15.32 8.54 -28.47
C ASN A 134 15.23 7.20 -29.24
N LEU A 135 14.02 6.67 -29.37
CA LEU A 135 13.74 5.43 -30.08
C LEU A 135 12.44 5.56 -30.89
N ASN A 136 12.36 4.85 -32.00
CA ASN A 136 11.11 4.52 -32.68
C ASN A 136 11.16 3.07 -33.20
N LEU A 137 10.08 2.32 -33.00
CA LEU A 137 9.88 0.94 -33.49
C LEU A 137 8.73 0.88 -34.53
N GLY A 138 8.42 2.00 -35.17
CA GLY A 138 7.32 2.15 -36.11
C GLY A 138 5.97 2.53 -35.46
N SER A 139 5.01 2.89 -36.32
CA SER A 139 3.65 3.28 -35.92
C SER A 139 2.61 2.70 -36.88
N ASN A 140 1.48 2.26 -36.34
CA ASN A 140 0.37 1.70 -37.11
C ASN A 140 -0.31 2.78 -37.97
N GLN A 141 -0.46 2.54 -39.27
CA GLN A 141 -1.01 3.53 -40.23
C GLN A 141 -2.49 3.86 -40.00
N TYR A 142 -3.19 3.07 -39.17
CA TYR A 142 -4.62 3.25 -38.87
C TYR A 142 -4.90 3.71 -37.43
N GLY A 143 -3.88 3.98 -36.62
CA GLY A 143 -4.01 4.38 -35.21
C GLY A 143 -3.43 5.77 -34.90
N SER A 144 -3.85 6.37 -33.78
CA SER A 144 -3.30 7.64 -33.26
C SER A 144 -2.04 7.46 -32.39
N ILE A 145 -1.50 6.25 -32.31
CA ILE A 145 -0.39 5.87 -31.43
C ILE A 145 0.95 6.19 -32.11
N TYR A 146 1.61 7.24 -31.62
CA TYR A 146 2.96 7.61 -32.04
C TYR A 146 4.00 6.70 -31.36
N GLY A 147 4.64 5.81 -32.11
CA GLY A 147 5.66 4.87 -31.59
C GLY A 147 6.95 5.50 -31.05
N HIS A 148 7.12 6.81 -31.21
CA HIS A 148 8.28 7.54 -30.69
C HIS A 148 8.32 7.53 -29.16
N THR A 149 9.46 7.10 -28.64
CA THR A 149 9.80 7.09 -27.21
C THR A 149 11.04 7.97 -27.00
N SER A 150 11.01 8.86 -26.01
CA SER A 150 12.17 9.67 -25.62
C SER A 150 12.29 9.65 -24.10
N VAL A 151 13.47 9.29 -23.59
CA VAL A 151 13.75 9.12 -22.16
C VAL A 151 15.02 9.88 -21.82
N MET A 152 14.96 10.71 -20.77
CA MET A 152 16.10 11.50 -20.30
C MET A 152 16.62 10.94 -18.96
N THR A 153 17.95 10.83 -18.83
CA THR A 153 18.61 10.34 -17.62
C THR A 153 19.93 11.05 -17.35
N GLY A 154 20.38 11.04 -16.09
CA GLY A 154 21.62 11.67 -15.65
C GLY A 154 21.59 13.20 -15.59
N SER A 155 22.70 13.76 -15.12
CA SER A 155 22.96 15.20 -15.04
C SER A 155 24.45 15.46 -14.84
N LEU A 156 24.90 16.66 -15.19
CA LEU A 156 26.28 17.12 -14.98
C LEU A 156 27.34 16.19 -15.62
N LEU A 157 26.97 15.52 -16.73
CA LEU A 157 27.81 14.55 -17.44
C LEU A 157 28.88 15.21 -18.34
N ASP A 158 29.03 16.53 -18.19
CA ASP A 158 30.04 17.42 -18.74
C ASP A 158 31.19 17.70 -17.73
N ASP A 159 31.24 16.96 -16.62
CA ASP A 159 32.23 17.12 -15.55
C ASP A 159 33.65 16.60 -15.88
N HIS A 160 33.88 16.18 -17.13
CA HIS A 160 35.11 15.53 -17.60
C HIS A 160 35.53 14.30 -16.75
N HIS A 161 34.58 13.45 -16.37
CA HIS A 161 34.83 12.11 -15.83
C HIS A 161 34.29 10.99 -16.72
N TRP A 162 34.73 9.77 -16.44
CA TRP A 162 34.22 8.56 -17.09
C TRP A 162 32.85 8.19 -16.56
N HIS A 163 31.85 8.25 -17.44
CA HIS A 163 30.50 7.76 -17.24
C HIS A 163 30.25 6.48 -18.03
N SER A 164 29.51 5.54 -17.46
CA SER A 164 29.23 4.21 -18.04
C SER A 164 27.78 4.08 -18.49
N ILE A 165 27.55 3.51 -19.66
CA ILE A 165 26.21 3.30 -20.22
C ILE A 165 26.03 1.83 -20.59
N VAL A 166 24.89 1.26 -20.19
CA VAL A 166 24.41 -0.04 -20.70
C VAL A 166 22.93 0.11 -21.05
N ILE A 167 22.57 -0.20 -22.30
CA ILE A 167 21.20 -0.27 -22.79
C ILE A 167 20.91 -1.72 -23.13
N GLU A 168 19.96 -2.32 -22.43
CA GLU A 168 19.41 -3.63 -22.78
C GLU A 168 17.96 -3.46 -23.23
N ARG A 169 17.66 -3.83 -24.48
CA ARG A 169 16.29 -3.88 -25.02
C ARG A 169 15.86 -5.32 -25.19
N HIS A 170 14.63 -5.66 -24.79
CA HIS A 170 13.97 -6.91 -25.14
C HIS A 170 12.51 -6.65 -25.51
N GLY A 171 12.19 -6.79 -26.80
CA GLY A 171 10.93 -6.29 -27.35
C GLY A 171 10.81 -4.78 -27.13
N ARG A 172 9.65 -4.36 -26.59
CA ARG A 172 9.39 -2.98 -26.16
C ARG A 172 9.92 -2.60 -24.78
N ASN A 173 10.49 -3.53 -24.01
CA ASN A 173 11.00 -3.24 -22.66
C ASN A 173 12.49 -2.87 -22.73
N ILE A 174 12.88 -1.81 -22.04
CA ILE A 174 14.27 -1.30 -22.02
C ILE A 174 14.75 -1.06 -20.58
N ASN A 175 15.95 -1.56 -20.29
CA ASN A 175 16.76 -1.18 -19.14
C ASN A 175 17.84 -0.20 -19.62
N LEU A 176 17.76 1.07 -19.21
CA LEU A 176 18.79 2.07 -19.46
C LEU A 176 19.59 2.29 -18.16
N THR A 177 20.80 1.76 -18.11
CA THR A 177 21.73 1.96 -17.00
C THR A 177 22.69 3.10 -17.29
N LEU A 178 22.70 4.13 -16.44
CA LEU A 178 23.72 5.16 -16.39
C LEU A 178 24.50 5.07 -15.09
N ASP A 179 25.80 4.82 -15.20
CA ASP A 179 26.77 4.48 -14.15
C ASP A 179 26.37 3.28 -13.30
N ARG A 180 25.34 3.46 -12.47
CA ARG A 180 24.80 2.53 -11.48
C ARG A 180 23.27 2.62 -11.37
N HIS A 181 22.66 3.68 -11.90
CA HIS A 181 21.20 3.89 -11.85
C HIS A 181 20.57 3.24 -13.07
N ILE A 182 19.66 2.29 -12.84
CA ILE A 182 18.89 1.61 -13.90
C ILE A 182 17.52 2.27 -14.00
N GLN A 183 17.16 2.71 -15.20
CA GLN A 183 15.83 3.20 -15.54
C GLN A 183 15.13 2.17 -16.42
N HIS A 184 14.04 1.60 -15.90
CA HIS A 184 13.19 0.66 -16.61
C HIS A 184 12.04 1.42 -17.28
N PHE A 185 11.80 1.15 -18.57
CA PHE A 185 10.65 1.71 -19.28
C PHE A 185 10.17 0.82 -20.43
N ARG A 186 8.97 1.11 -20.93
CA ARG A 186 8.38 0.48 -22.11
C ARG A 186 8.16 1.53 -23.19
N THR A 187 8.34 1.16 -24.45
CA THR A 187 8.21 2.07 -25.59
C THR A 187 6.76 2.30 -26.01
N ASN A 188 6.45 3.50 -26.49
CA ASN A 188 5.09 3.97 -26.83
C ASN A 188 4.43 3.31 -28.07
N GLY A 189 5.06 2.30 -28.68
CA GLY A 189 4.57 1.62 -29.89
C GLY A 189 3.93 0.25 -29.64
N GLU A 190 3.33 -0.31 -30.69
CA GLU A 190 2.77 -1.68 -30.68
C GLU A 190 3.79 -2.76 -31.06
N PHE A 191 4.82 -2.41 -31.83
CA PHE A 191 5.80 -3.36 -32.39
C PHE A 191 6.98 -3.63 -31.44
N ASP A 192 7.47 -4.87 -31.44
CA ASP A 192 8.57 -5.35 -30.57
C ASP A 192 9.94 -5.45 -31.28
N TYR A 193 10.01 -5.22 -32.59
CA TYR A 193 11.26 -5.28 -33.37
C TYR A 193 11.82 -3.89 -33.67
N LEU A 194 13.15 -3.80 -33.79
CA LEU A 194 13.86 -2.62 -34.32
C LEU A 194 14.44 -3.01 -35.70
N ASP A 195 14.04 -2.30 -36.75
CA ASP A 195 14.48 -2.52 -38.13
C ASP A 195 15.48 -1.44 -38.59
N LEU A 196 16.77 -1.65 -38.33
CA LEU A 196 17.85 -0.79 -38.85
C LEU A 196 18.28 -1.23 -40.25
N ASP A 197 18.80 -0.30 -41.07
CA ASP A 197 19.33 -0.65 -42.39
C ASP A 197 20.74 -1.27 -42.31
N TYR A 198 21.80 -0.49 -42.55
CA TYR A 198 23.13 -1.04 -42.89
C TYR A 198 24.26 -0.66 -41.94
N GLU A 199 24.12 0.39 -41.12
CA GLU A 199 25.11 0.77 -40.11
C GLU A 199 24.48 1.42 -38.86
N ILE A 200 25.19 1.31 -37.74
CA ILE A 200 25.05 2.15 -36.55
C ILE A 200 26.33 2.98 -36.40
N THR A 201 26.20 4.25 -36.03
CA THR A 201 27.30 5.22 -35.97
C THR A 201 27.54 5.67 -34.54
N PHE A 202 28.81 5.80 -34.14
CA PHE A 202 29.23 6.33 -32.84
C PHE A 202 30.01 7.64 -33.02
N GLY A 203 29.87 8.57 -32.07
CA GLY A 203 30.52 9.88 -32.09
C GLY A 203 29.79 10.98 -32.87
N GLY A 204 28.73 10.64 -33.60
CA GLY A 204 27.97 11.61 -34.39
C GLY A 204 26.95 10.95 -35.30
N MET A 205 26.34 11.73 -36.19
CA MET A 205 25.49 11.22 -37.28
C MET A 205 26.24 11.30 -38.62
N PRO A 206 25.98 10.39 -39.57
CA PRO A 206 26.50 10.52 -40.93
C PRO A 206 25.87 11.75 -41.62
N PHE A 207 26.64 12.45 -42.45
CA PHE A 207 26.24 13.74 -43.02
C PHE A 207 25.13 13.61 -44.07
N SER A 208 23.87 13.66 -43.62
CA SER A 208 22.72 13.59 -44.53
C SER A 208 22.60 14.88 -45.37
N GLY A 209 22.40 14.75 -46.68
CA GLY A 209 22.41 15.86 -47.64
C GLY A 209 21.20 16.81 -47.61
N LYS A 210 20.55 17.00 -46.46
CA LYS A 210 19.43 17.92 -46.27
C LYS A 210 19.62 18.73 -44.98
N PRO A 211 19.75 20.07 -45.05
CA PRO A 211 19.81 20.90 -43.85
C PRO A 211 18.41 21.03 -43.22
N SER A 212 18.16 20.24 -42.17
CA SER A 212 17.13 20.58 -41.18
C SER A 212 17.66 21.70 -40.28
N SER A 213 16.80 22.62 -39.84
CA SER A 213 17.23 23.85 -39.13
C SER A 213 17.81 23.61 -37.73
N ASN A 214 17.74 22.37 -37.22
CA ASN A 214 18.24 21.96 -35.91
C ASN A 214 19.31 20.88 -36.09
N SER A 215 20.48 21.27 -36.60
CA SER A 215 21.63 20.37 -36.75
C SER A 215 22.13 19.91 -35.37
N ARG A 216 21.91 18.63 -35.02
CA ARG A 216 22.50 18.04 -33.80
C ARG A 216 24.03 18.10 -33.89
N LYS A 217 24.71 18.44 -32.79
CA LYS A 217 26.17 18.41 -32.70
C LYS A 217 26.68 16.97 -32.64
N ASN A 218 27.81 16.69 -33.27
CA ASN A 218 28.58 15.45 -33.05
C ASN A 218 29.22 15.48 -31.65
N PHE A 219 29.54 14.31 -31.12
CA PHE A 219 30.21 14.19 -29.83
C PHE A 219 31.70 14.54 -29.92
N LYS A 220 32.19 15.22 -28.88
CA LYS A 220 33.59 15.59 -28.67
C LYS A 220 33.97 15.17 -27.24
N GLY A 221 35.13 14.56 -27.09
CA GLY A 221 35.54 13.87 -25.87
C GLY A 221 36.07 12.48 -26.17
N CYS A 222 35.98 11.56 -25.22
CA CYS A 222 36.56 10.22 -25.30
C CYS A 222 35.50 9.15 -25.07
N MET A 223 35.64 7.99 -25.72
CA MET A 223 34.85 6.79 -25.40
C MET A 223 35.77 5.58 -25.23
N GLU A 224 35.41 4.65 -24.35
CA GLU A 224 36.10 3.36 -24.20
C GLU A 224 35.11 2.18 -24.19
N SER A 225 35.62 1.01 -24.53
CA SER A 225 34.88 -0.27 -24.48
C SER A 225 33.54 -0.27 -25.23
N ILE A 226 33.48 0.37 -26.41
CA ILE A 226 32.26 0.41 -27.23
C ILE A 226 31.92 -1.01 -27.70
N ASN A 227 30.74 -1.49 -27.31
CA ASN A 227 30.26 -2.85 -27.56
C ASN A 227 28.80 -2.82 -28.04
N TYR A 228 28.54 -3.50 -29.16
CA TYR A 228 27.21 -3.62 -29.76
C TYR A 228 26.89 -5.09 -30.06
N ASN A 229 25.86 -5.64 -29.41
CA ASN A 229 25.42 -7.03 -29.54
C ASN A 229 26.57 -8.05 -29.46
N GLY A 230 27.49 -7.83 -28.50
CA GLY A 230 28.67 -8.67 -28.25
C GLY A 230 29.90 -8.38 -29.12
N ASN A 231 29.81 -7.42 -30.05
CA ASN A 231 30.94 -7.00 -30.90
C ASN A 231 31.63 -5.80 -30.26
N ASN A 232 32.88 -5.98 -29.81
CA ASN A 232 33.73 -4.88 -29.32
C ASN A 232 34.20 -4.02 -30.51
N ILE A 233 33.51 -2.90 -30.73
CA ILE A 233 33.74 -1.96 -31.82
C ILE A 233 35.08 -1.22 -31.64
N THR A 234 35.47 -0.95 -30.39
CA THR A 234 36.77 -0.33 -30.07
C THR A 234 37.95 -1.20 -30.52
N ASP A 235 37.91 -2.51 -30.24
CA ASP A 235 38.93 -3.46 -30.69
C ASP A 235 38.97 -3.57 -32.23
N LEU A 236 37.81 -3.61 -32.88
CA LEU A 236 37.71 -3.61 -34.34
C LEU A 236 38.30 -2.33 -34.96
N ALA A 237 38.04 -1.16 -34.37
CA ALA A 237 38.62 0.11 -34.79
C ALA A 237 40.15 0.12 -34.62
N LYS A 238 40.66 -0.27 -33.44
CA LYS A 238 42.09 -0.32 -33.13
C LYS A 238 42.86 -1.29 -34.02
N ARG A 239 42.25 -2.43 -34.36
CA ARG A 239 42.81 -3.42 -35.32
C ARG A 239 42.57 -3.07 -36.80
N LYS A 240 41.99 -1.90 -37.11
CA LYS A 240 41.65 -1.44 -38.47
C LYS A 240 40.80 -2.46 -39.26
N LYS A 241 39.80 -3.04 -38.59
CA LYS A 241 38.85 -4.03 -39.14
C LYS A 241 37.47 -3.46 -39.49
N LEU A 242 37.23 -2.17 -39.24
CA LEU A 242 36.06 -1.43 -39.74
C LEU A 242 36.32 -0.96 -41.17
N GLU A 243 35.27 -0.73 -41.97
CA GLU A 243 35.45 -0.37 -43.38
C GLU A 243 36.10 1.02 -43.55
N PRO A 244 37.04 1.21 -44.50
CA PRO A 244 37.94 2.37 -44.47
C PRO A 244 37.32 3.71 -44.90
N SER A 245 36.09 3.74 -45.40
CA SER A 245 35.63 4.82 -46.29
C SER A 245 35.39 6.17 -45.61
N ASN A 246 34.95 6.18 -44.35
CA ASN A 246 34.57 7.41 -43.61
C ASN A 246 35.32 7.59 -42.27
N VAL A 247 36.19 6.66 -41.87
CA VAL A 247 36.86 6.72 -40.57
C VAL A 247 38.05 7.68 -40.65
N GLY A 248 37.94 8.82 -39.96
CA GLY A 248 39.05 9.78 -39.81
C GLY A 248 40.25 9.19 -39.06
N ASN A 249 41.34 9.96 -38.94
CA ASN A 249 42.56 9.48 -38.27
C ASN A 249 42.35 9.34 -36.75
N LEU A 250 41.93 8.16 -36.30
CA LEU A 250 41.60 7.89 -34.90
C LEU A 250 42.82 8.05 -33.97
N SER A 251 42.65 8.86 -32.93
CA SER A 251 43.54 8.89 -31.77
C SER A 251 43.05 7.90 -30.71
N PHE A 252 43.97 7.10 -30.17
CA PHE A 252 43.70 6.10 -29.13
C PHE A 252 44.16 6.55 -27.73
N SER A 253 44.24 7.87 -27.52
CA SER A 253 44.55 8.51 -26.24
C SER A 253 43.59 9.68 -26.00
N CYS A 254 43.00 9.75 -24.81
CA CYS A 254 42.14 10.87 -24.43
C CYS A 254 42.95 12.16 -24.25
N VAL A 255 42.42 13.29 -24.73
CA VAL A 255 43.05 14.60 -24.56
C VAL A 255 42.61 15.23 -23.22
N GLU A 256 43.56 15.60 -22.38
CA GLU A 256 43.28 16.33 -21.13
C GLU A 256 42.95 17.81 -21.43
N PRO A 257 41.87 18.37 -20.85
CA PRO A 257 41.52 19.78 -21.00
C PRO A 257 42.43 20.68 -20.15
N HIS A 258 42.59 21.93 -20.58
CA HIS A 258 43.33 22.95 -19.82
C HIS A 258 42.45 23.73 -18.82
N THR A 259 41.31 23.16 -18.41
CA THR A 259 40.42 23.75 -17.39
C THR A 259 40.87 23.41 -15.98
N VAL A 260 40.76 24.38 -15.07
CA VAL A 260 40.91 24.19 -13.63
C VAL A 260 39.64 24.75 -12.98
N PRO A 261 38.66 23.90 -12.63
CA PRO A 261 37.45 24.36 -11.98
C PRO A 261 37.71 24.70 -10.51
N VAL A 262 36.94 25.64 -9.98
CA VAL A 262 37.06 26.16 -8.62
C VAL A 262 35.70 26.03 -7.94
N PHE A 263 35.63 25.27 -6.84
CA PHE A 263 34.41 25.01 -6.08
C PHE A 263 34.27 25.97 -4.89
N PHE A 264 33.12 26.61 -4.78
CA PHE A 264 32.76 27.60 -3.76
C PHE A 264 31.60 27.09 -2.88
N ASN A 265 31.78 27.20 -1.57
CA ASN A 265 30.77 26.98 -0.53
C ASN A 265 30.37 28.33 0.13
N ALA A 266 29.32 28.36 0.97
CA ALA A 266 28.65 29.57 1.48
C ALA A 266 29.51 30.59 2.28
N THR A 267 30.75 30.26 2.60
CA THR A 267 31.72 31.11 3.34
C THR A 267 33.01 31.36 2.55
N SER A 268 33.00 31.08 1.24
CA SER A 268 34.21 31.02 0.42
C SER A 268 34.49 32.31 -0.31
N TYR A 269 35.77 32.65 -0.46
CA TYR A 269 36.21 33.69 -1.37
C TYR A 269 37.53 33.30 -2.05
N LEU A 270 37.72 33.83 -3.25
CA LEU A 270 38.96 33.79 -4.01
C LEU A 270 39.38 35.24 -4.31
N GLU A 271 40.44 35.72 -3.67
CA GLU A 271 41.07 37.01 -3.95
C GLU A 271 42.18 36.82 -4.99
N VAL A 272 42.11 37.55 -6.10
CA VAL A 272 43.15 37.55 -7.14
C VAL A 272 43.63 38.99 -7.43
N PRO A 273 44.92 39.20 -7.73
CA PRO A 273 45.45 40.53 -7.98
C PRO A 273 45.04 41.07 -9.35
N GLY A 274 44.70 42.36 -9.39
CA GLY A 274 44.44 43.11 -10.60
C GLY A 274 45.69 43.76 -11.20
N ARG A 275 45.53 44.32 -12.40
CA ARG A 275 46.50 45.22 -13.03
C ARG A 275 46.06 46.66 -12.76
N PRO A 276 46.60 47.38 -11.75
CA PRO A 276 46.05 48.67 -11.36
C PRO A 276 46.16 49.74 -12.46
N SER A 277 45.23 50.70 -12.42
CA SER A 277 45.26 51.93 -13.23
C SER A 277 45.21 51.73 -14.76
N GLN A 278 44.53 50.69 -15.24
CA GLN A 278 44.10 50.58 -16.65
C GLN A 278 42.73 51.25 -16.84
N ASP A 279 42.51 51.93 -17.97
CA ASP A 279 41.24 52.61 -18.30
C ASP A 279 40.15 51.68 -18.86
N LEU A 280 40.43 50.37 -18.91
CA LEU A 280 39.50 49.30 -19.29
C LEU A 280 39.47 48.26 -18.17
N PHE A 281 38.32 48.11 -17.53
CA PHE A 281 37.99 46.99 -16.66
C PHE A 281 37.38 45.88 -17.50
N SER A 282 38.00 44.70 -17.47
CA SER A 282 37.46 43.50 -18.12
C SER A 282 37.53 42.32 -17.18
N VAL A 283 36.42 41.62 -17.03
CA VAL A 283 36.35 40.33 -16.33
C VAL A 283 35.50 39.38 -17.14
N SER A 284 35.99 38.16 -17.36
CA SER A 284 35.18 37.06 -17.88
C SER A 284 35.47 35.76 -17.16
N PHE A 285 34.45 34.92 -17.01
CA PHE A 285 34.51 33.65 -16.31
C PHE A 285 33.32 32.81 -16.73
N GLN A 286 33.44 31.50 -16.61
CA GLN A 286 32.29 30.60 -16.62
C GLN A 286 31.89 30.26 -15.19
N PHE A 287 30.59 30.17 -14.92
CA PHE A 287 30.06 29.70 -13.63
C PHE A 287 28.97 28.64 -13.82
N ARG A 288 28.74 27.82 -12.80
CA ARG A 288 27.53 26.98 -12.70
C ARG A 288 27.05 26.83 -11.25
N THR A 289 25.74 26.90 -11.04
CA THR A 289 25.08 26.78 -9.73
C THR A 289 23.63 26.33 -9.87
N TRP A 290 23.03 25.96 -8.74
CA TRP A 290 21.59 25.75 -8.56
C TRP A 290 20.90 26.91 -7.81
N ASN A 291 21.67 27.73 -7.07
CA ASN A 291 21.09 28.82 -6.30
C ASN A 291 20.66 29.96 -7.23
N PRO A 292 19.47 30.54 -7.07
CA PRO A 292 19.01 31.66 -7.89
C PRO A 292 19.67 33.00 -7.52
N ASN A 293 20.35 33.07 -6.37
CA ASN A 293 20.99 34.29 -5.87
C ASN A 293 22.42 34.00 -5.35
N GLY A 294 23.35 34.94 -5.52
CA GLY A 294 24.68 34.88 -4.91
C GLY A 294 25.71 35.83 -5.53
N LEU A 295 26.62 36.36 -4.72
CA LEU A 295 27.66 37.30 -5.16
C LEU A 295 28.74 36.60 -6.02
N LEU A 296 28.85 36.96 -7.30
CA LEU A 296 29.83 36.38 -8.22
C LEU A 296 31.19 37.10 -8.11
N ILE A 297 31.21 38.44 -8.19
CA ILE A 297 32.43 39.27 -8.13
C ILE A 297 32.19 40.54 -7.32
N PHE A 298 33.19 40.95 -6.53
CA PHE A 298 33.31 42.31 -6.01
C PHE A 298 34.71 42.89 -6.29
N SER A 299 34.79 44.14 -6.76
CA SER A 299 36.06 44.87 -6.92
C SER A 299 35.86 46.37 -6.70
N ASN A 300 36.87 47.02 -6.11
CA ASN A 300 36.93 48.48 -6.00
C ASN A 300 37.73 49.06 -7.18
N PHE A 301 37.32 50.23 -7.69
CA PHE A 301 38.11 50.97 -8.67
C PHE A 301 39.24 51.77 -7.99
N ALA A 302 40.32 52.00 -8.73
CA ALA A 302 41.38 52.91 -8.29
C ALA A 302 40.88 54.37 -8.16
N ASP A 303 41.72 55.25 -7.61
CA ASP A 303 41.44 56.68 -7.37
C ASP A 303 40.13 57.00 -6.60
N ARG A 304 39.58 56.01 -5.89
CA ARG A 304 38.27 56.06 -5.19
C ARG A 304 37.09 56.38 -6.13
N LEU A 305 37.19 56.02 -7.42
CA LEU A 305 36.13 56.23 -8.41
C LEU A 305 34.82 55.51 -8.06
N GLY A 306 34.91 54.40 -7.32
CA GLY A 306 33.77 53.64 -6.82
C GLY A 306 34.06 52.15 -6.74
N ASN A 307 33.04 51.33 -6.96
CA ASN A 307 33.16 49.88 -7.00
C ASN A 307 32.20 49.25 -8.02
N VAL A 308 32.47 48.00 -8.34
CA VAL A 308 31.60 47.15 -9.15
C VAL A 308 31.33 45.86 -8.39
N GLU A 309 30.07 45.50 -8.37
CA GLU A 309 29.56 44.22 -7.92
C GLU A 309 28.94 43.50 -9.13
N ILE A 310 29.15 42.19 -9.23
CA ILE A 310 28.47 41.30 -10.17
C ILE A 310 27.84 40.20 -9.35
N ASP A 311 26.53 40.06 -9.42
CA ASP A 311 25.75 39.11 -8.65
C ASP A 311 24.84 38.28 -9.55
N LEU A 312 24.39 37.15 -9.02
CA LEU A 312 23.24 36.45 -9.52
C LEU A 312 22.03 36.89 -8.70
N THR A 313 20.95 37.30 -9.36
CA THR A 313 19.68 37.71 -8.74
C THR A 313 18.49 37.15 -9.54
N GLU A 314 17.64 36.36 -8.88
CA GLU A 314 16.52 35.62 -9.50
C GLU A 314 16.91 34.80 -10.75
N GLY A 315 18.12 34.24 -10.76
CA GLY A 315 18.67 33.48 -11.89
C GLY A 315 19.07 34.35 -13.10
N LYS A 316 19.31 35.65 -12.91
CA LYS A 316 19.86 36.58 -13.90
C LYS A 316 21.19 37.11 -13.38
N VAL A 317 22.14 37.39 -14.27
CA VAL A 317 23.37 38.09 -13.85
C VAL A 317 23.08 39.58 -13.85
N SER A 318 23.26 40.20 -12.69
CA SER A 318 23.19 41.65 -12.49
C SER A 318 24.60 42.21 -12.27
N VAL A 319 24.78 43.46 -12.68
CA VAL A 319 26.01 44.25 -12.46
C VAL A 319 25.60 45.59 -11.88
N HIS A 320 26.19 45.91 -10.73
CA HIS A 320 25.93 47.13 -9.97
C HIS A 320 27.23 47.93 -9.86
N VAL A 321 27.34 49.00 -10.64
CA VAL A 321 28.50 49.90 -10.64
C VAL A 321 28.16 51.16 -9.84
N ASN A 322 28.73 51.31 -8.66
CA ASN A 322 28.58 52.52 -7.85
C ASN A 322 29.69 53.51 -8.22
N VAL A 323 29.32 54.78 -8.45
CA VAL A 323 30.23 55.85 -8.91
C VAL A 323 30.18 57.02 -7.93
N THR A 324 31.33 57.41 -7.38
CA THR A 324 31.42 58.39 -6.28
C THR A 324 31.33 59.86 -6.73
N GLN A 325 31.57 60.14 -8.00
CA GLN A 325 31.79 61.51 -8.51
C GLN A 325 30.57 62.15 -9.21
N VAL A 326 29.46 61.43 -9.36
CA VAL A 326 28.31 61.86 -10.20
C VAL A 326 27.02 61.85 -9.39
N LYS A 327 26.12 62.82 -9.62
CA LYS A 327 24.79 62.95 -8.97
C LYS A 327 23.83 61.74 -9.13
N LYS A 328 24.20 60.73 -9.92
CA LYS A 328 23.44 59.50 -10.11
C LYS A 328 24.38 58.34 -9.79
N ASN A 329 24.45 58.00 -8.51
CA ASN A 329 25.58 57.29 -7.89
C ASN A 329 25.69 55.79 -8.25
N ARG A 330 24.77 55.24 -9.05
CA ARG A 330 24.69 53.81 -9.38
C ARG A 330 24.22 53.59 -10.81
N ILE A 331 24.85 52.62 -11.49
CA ILE A 331 24.48 52.11 -12.81
C ILE A 331 24.18 50.62 -12.65
N ASP A 332 22.99 50.21 -13.08
CA ASP A 332 22.51 48.84 -12.99
C ASP A 332 22.31 48.25 -14.38
N ILE A 333 22.80 47.03 -14.59
CA ILE A 333 22.68 46.24 -15.82
C ILE A 333 22.28 44.82 -15.41
N SER A 334 21.36 44.16 -16.11
CA SER A 334 21.09 42.73 -15.90
C SER A 334 20.80 42.02 -17.22
N SER A 335 21.16 40.74 -17.31
CA SER A 335 20.96 39.91 -18.51
C SER A 335 20.80 38.42 -18.18
N GLY A 336 20.33 37.67 -19.19
CA GLY A 336 19.97 36.26 -19.09
C GLY A 336 18.70 35.98 -18.29
N SER A 337 18.37 34.71 -18.12
CA SER A 337 17.27 34.24 -17.28
C SER A 337 17.39 32.74 -16.98
N GLY A 338 17.22 32.33 -15.73
CA GLY A 338 17.31 30.93 -15.33
C GLY A 338 18.73 30.36 -15.36
N LEU A 339 19.76 31.20 -15.21
CA LEU A 339 21.19 30.85 -15.22
C LEU A 339 21.65 30.03 -13.99
N ASN A 340 20.71 29.43 -13.28
CA ASN A 340 20.90 28.53 -12.15
C ASN A 340 20.35 27.12 -12.45
N ASP A 341 20.44 26.70 -13.73
CA ASP A 341 19.99 25.39 -14.22
C ASP A 341 21.08 24.30 -14.17
N GLY A 342 22.19 24.57 -13.47
CA GLY A 342 23.32 23.65 -13.29
C GLY A 342 24.29 23.56 -14.46
N GLN A 343 24.01 24.19 -15.60
CA GLN A 343 24.95 24.26 -16.73
C GLN A 343 26.02 25.34 -16.53
N TRP A 344 27.12 25.21 -17.29
CA TRP A 344 28.14 26.26 -17.41
C TRP A 344 27.63 27.42 -18.26
N HIS A 345 27.59 28.62 -17.68
CA HIS A 345 27.31 29.88 -18.35
C HIS A 345 28.55 30.78 -18.39
N GLU A 346 28.86 31.39 -19.55
CA GLU A 346 29.92 32.41 -19.66
C GLU A 346 29.36 33.79 -19.32
N VAL A 347 30.02 34.49 -18.40
CA VAL A 347 29.80 35.91 -18.12
C VAL A 347 30.98 36.70 -18.64
N ARG A 348 30.72 37.74 -19.44
CA ARG A 348 31.73 38.73 -19.83
C ARG A 348 31.23 40.14 -19.53
N PHE A 349 31.96 40.85 -18.68
CA PHE A 349 31.72 42.26 -18.37
C PHE A 349 32.89 43.14 -18.79
N LEU A 350 32.57 44.26 -19.43
CA LEU A 350 33.52 45.22 -20.00
C LEU A 350 33.07 46.63 -19.65
N ALA A 351 33.91 47.41 -18.96
CA ALA A 351 33.63 48.80 -18.61
C ALA A 351 34.83 49.72 -18.86
N LYS A 352 34.57 50.87 -19.46
CA LYS A 352 35.55 51.93 -19.78
C LYS A 352 34.87 53.30 -19.64
N GLU A 353 35.57 54.38 -19.99
CA GLU A 353 34.98 55.72 -19.95
C GLU A 353 33.64 55.80 -20.72
N ASN A 354 32.59 56.21 -20.02
CA ASN A 354 31.22 56.41 -20.50
C ASN A 354 30.58 55.20 -21.24
N PHE A 355 31.08 53.98 -21.03
CA PHE A 355 30.55 52.76 -21.66
C PHE A 355 30.71 51.54 -20.76
N ALA A 356 29.64 50.77 -20.57
CA ALA A 356 29.70 49.43 -20.01
C ALA A 356 28.84 48.44 -20.80
N MET A 357 29.27 47.18 -20.85
CA MET A 357 28.60 46.08 -21.54
C MET A 357 28.68 44.78 -20.72
N LEU A 358 27.54 44.10 -20.59
CA LEU A 358 27.40 42.74 -20.11
C LEU A 358 27.01 41.83 -21.28
N THR A 359 27.62 40.65 -21.38
CA THR A 359 27.25 39.60 -22.34
C THR A 359 27.27 38.25 -21.64
N ILE A 360 26.28 37.41 -21.95
CA ILE A 360 26.10 36.05 -21.41
C ILE A 360 26.17 35.04 -22.55
N ASP A 361 26.89 33.93 -22.35
CA ASP A 361 27.04 32.79 -23.28
C ASP A 361 27.52 33.17 -24.70
N GLY A 362 28.16 34.33 -24.84
CA GLY A 362 28.64 34.88 -26.11
C GLY A 362 27.55 35.36 -27.08
N GLU A 363 26.26 35.28 -26.70
CA GLU A 363 25.15 35.63 -27.60
C GLU A 363 25.00 37.15 -27.78
N GLU A 364 24.90 37.62 -29.03
CA GLU A 364 24.59 39.05 -29.27
C GLU A 364 23.21 39.46 -28.72
N ALA A 365 22.28 38.52 -28.61
CA ALA A 365 20.94 38.74 -28.06
C ALA A 365 20.95 39.01 -26.54
N SER A 366 21.98 38.57 -25.81
CA SER A 366 22.16 38.80 -24.37
C SER A 366 22.99 40.06 -24.06
N ALA A 367 23.54 40.72 -25.09
CA ALA A 367 24.52 41.80 -24.93
C ALA A 367 23.87 43.14 -24.55
N VAL A 368 23.77 43.42 -23.25
CA VAL A 368 23.22 44.68 -22.72
C VAL A 368 24.32 45.74 -22.61
N ARG A 369 24.08 46.93 -23.18
CA ARG A 369 25.04 48.04 -23.29
C ARG A 369 24.47 49.32 -22.67
N THR A 370 25.29 50.10 -21.97
CA THR A 370 24.91 51.40 -21.41
C THR A 370 25.98 52.46 -21.64
N ASN A 371 25.56 53.64 -22.08
CA ASN A 371 26.42 54.80 -22.33
C ASN A 371 26.25 55.85 -21.20
N SER A 372 26.24 55.38 -19.95
CA SER A 372 26.05 56.22 -18.77
C SER A 372 27.36 56.92 -18.36
N PRO A 373 27.32 58.15 -17.79
CA PRO A 373 28.53 58.83 -17.31
C PRO A 373 29.28 57.98 -16.28
N LEU A 374 30.48 57.54 -16.66
CA LEU A 374 31.25 56.55 -15.91
C LEU A 374 32.75 56.77 -16.15
N GLN A 375 33.52 56.83 -15.08
CA GLN A 375 34.97 56.71 -15.12
C GLN A 375 35.38 55.44 -14.40
N VAL A 376 36.31 54.70 -15.00
CA VAL A 376 36.78 53.41 -14.51
C VAL A 376 38.30 53.42 -14.50
N LYS A 377 38.89 52.93 -13.40
CA LYS A 377 40.26 52.45 -13.39
C LYS A 377 40.30 51.15 -12.62
N THR A 378 40.98 50.15 -13.18
CA THR A 378 41.15 48.83 -12.56
C THR A 378 41.81 48.93 -11.19
N GLY A 379 41.34 48.10 -10.26
CA GLY A 379 41.82 48.05 -8.88
C GLY A 379 43.03 47.12 -8.69
N GLU A 380 43.51 47.04 -7.44
CA GLU A 380 44.58 46.11 -7.06
C GLU A 380 44.09 44.68 -6.82
N LYS A 381 42.79 44.48 -6.53
CA LYS A 381 42.22 43.22 -6.04
C LYS A 381 40.82 42.98 -6.57
N TYR A 382 40.57 41.73 -6.98
CA TYR A 382 39.28 41.22 -7.43
C TYR A 382 38.89 40.05 -6.53
N PHE A 383 37.67 40.07 -5.98
CA PHE A 383 37.14 39.03 -5.11
C PHE A 383 36.07 38.24 -5.85
N PHE A 384 36.22 36.92 -5.93
CA PHE A 384 35.28 35.99 -6.56
C PHE A 384 34.56 35.15 -5.49
N GLY A 385 33.26 34.94 -5.70
CA GLY A 385 32.36 34.11 -4.90
C GLY A 385 31.93 34.70 -3.53
N GLY A 386 32.73 35.61 -2.98
CA GLY A 386 32.50 36.27 -1.70
C GLY A 386 33.65 37.24 -1.41
N PHE A 387 33.65 37.92 -0.27
CA PHE A 387 34.77 38.73 0.19
C PHE A 387 34.94 38.64 1.72
N PRO A 388 36.14 38.91 2.28
CA PRO A 388 36.35 38.88 3.72
C PRO A 388 35.45 39.87 4.46
N SER A 389 34.67 39.38 5.43
CA SER A 389 33.81 40.22 6.27
C SER A 389 34.64 41.09 7.22
N LEU A 390 34.93 42.34 6.84
CA LEU A 390 35.41 43.34 7.78
C LEU A 390 34.30 43.62 8.80
N GLY A 391 34.62 43.49 10.09
CA GLY A 391 33.62 43.51 11.16
C GLY A 391 32.88 44.84 11.33
N ASN A 392 31.70 44.76 11.95
CA ASN A 392 30.77 45.85 12.28
C ASN A 392 29.97 46.50 11.11
N ASP A 393 29.85 45.85 9.95
CA ASP A 393 28.83 46.23 8.96
C ASP A 393 27.71 45.17 8.89
N SER A 394 26.61 45.41 9.60
CA SER A 394 25.50 44.47 9.77
C SER A 394 24.41 44.57 8.70
N ASP A 395 24.62 45.38 7.65
CA ASP A 395 23.56 45.83 6.73
C ASP A 395 23.69 45.29 5.29
N ARG A 396 24.70 44.44 5.02
CA ARG A 396 24.85 43.75 3.71
C ARG A 396 24.38 42.30 3.79
N SER A 397 23.10 42.08 3.49
CA SER A 397 22.43 40.77 3.39
C SER A 397 22.81 39.92 2.16
N GLN A 398 24.01 40.14 1.60
CA GLN A 398 24.45 39.51 0.35
C GLN A 398 25.02 38.12 0.60
N LEU A 399 24.34 37.12 0.04
CA LEU A 399 24.75 35.72 0.09
C LEU A 399 26.02 35.51 -0.75
N SER A 400 27.02 34.82 -0.19
CA SER A 400 28.16 34.35 -0.98
C SER A 400 27.70 33.28 -1.99
N PHE A 401 28.31 33.25 -3.16
CA PHE A 401 28.02 32.27 -4.18
C PHE A 401 28.42 30.86 -3.73
N GLN A 402 27.52 29.91 -3.98
CA GLN A 402 27.80 28.48 -3.92
C GLN A 402 27.73 27.93 -5.34
N GLY A 403 28.74 27.19 -5.78
CA GLY A 403 28.80 26.70 -7.16
C GLY A 403 30.23 26.42 -7.61
N CYS A 404 30.42 26.41 -8.93
CA CYS A 404 31.74 26.31 -9.54
C CYS A 404 32.02 27.52 -10.44
N MET A 405 33.29 27.91 -10.55
CA MET A 405 33.77 28.82 -11.60
C MET A 405 34.96 28.21 -12.35
N GLN A 406 35.15 28.58 -13.62
CA GLN A 406 36.32 28.23 -14.43
C GLN A 406 36.62 29.33 -15.46
N PHE A 407 37.73 29.23 -16.19
CA PHE A 407 38.19 30.24 -17.16
C PHE A 407 38.19 31.68 -16.62
N ILE A 408 38.62 31.88 -15.36
CA ILE A 408 38.61 33.19 -14.70
C ILE A 408 39.68 34.08 -15.35
N HIS A 409 39.23 35.15 -16.02
CA HIS A 409 40.05 36.20 -16.61
C HIS A 409 39.84 37.52 -15.87
N VAL A 410 40.93 38.20 -15.53
CA VAL A 410 40.95 39.55 -14.93
C VAL A 410 41.85 40.44 -15.78
N ASP A 411 41.35 41.61 -16.16
CA ASP A 411 42.06 42.60 -16.99
C ASP A 411 42.61 41.98 -18.30
N ASP A 412 41.75 41.20 -18.97
CA ASP A 412 42.03 40.36 -20.16
C ASP A 412 43.16 39.31 -19.97
N GLN A 413 43.49 38.90 -18.73
CA GLN A 413 44.42 37.81 -18.43
C GLN A 413 43.77 36.64 -17.69
N LEU A 414 43.96 35.41 -18.18
CA LEU A 414 43.61 34.18 -17.47
C LEU A 414 44.43 34.05 -16.17
N VAL A 415 43.75 33.75 -15.05
CA VAL A 415 44.38 33.55 -13.73
C VAL A 415 45.02 32.16 -13.63
N ASP A 416 46.28 32.10 -13.18
CA ASP A 416 46.94 30.84 -12.82
C ASP A 416 46.45 30.34 -11.44
N LEU A 417 45.41 29.52 -11.46
CA LEU A 417 44.82 28.92 -10.26
C LEU A 417 45.74 27.91 -9.56
N HIS A 418 46.75 27.34 -10.24
CA HIS A 418 47.75 26.50 -9.58
C HIS A 418 48.77 27.34 -8.80
N ALA A 419 49.08 28.56 -9.26
CA ALA A 419 49.83 29.53 -8.46
C ALA A 419 49.03 29.99 -7.23
N VAL A 420 47.70 30.05 -7.31
CA VAL A 420 46.82 30.32 -6.16
C VAL A 420 46.83 29.15 -5.16
N GLU A 421 46.61 27.90 -5.60
CA GLU A 421 46.66 26.71 -4.73
C GLU A 421 48.00 26.59 -3.98
N GLN A 422 49.09 27.02 -4.61
CA GLN A 422 50.44 27.02 -4.04
C GLN A 422 50.78 28.26 -3.18
N GLY A 423 49.82 29.18 -2.94
CA GLY A 423 50.03 30.39 -2.13
C GLY A 423 51.00 31.41 -2.75
N LYS A 424 51.21 31.36 -4.08
CA LYS A 424 52.12 32.27 -4.81
C LYS A 424 51.39 33.46 -5.43
N LEU A 425 50.07 33.37 -5.59
CA LEU A 425 49.22 34.36 -6.24
C LEU A 425 47.92 34.52 -5.44
N GLY A 426 47.54 35.75 -5.08
CA GLY A 426 46.27 36.02 -4.40
C GLY A 426 46.14 35.34 -3.02
N SER A 427 44.89 35.08 -2.62
CA SER A 427 44.55 34.32 -1.41
C SER A 427 43.13 33.73 -1.50
N PHE A 428 42.79 32.73 -0.68
CA PHE A 428 41.46 32.14 -0.65
C PHE A 428 41.12 31.57 0.73
N ALA A 429 39.83 31.37 0.99
CA ALA A 429 39.34 30.58 2.13
C ALA A 429 38.14 29.75 1.72
N ASN A 430 38.03 28.52 2.25
CA ASN A 430 36.96 27.53 2.05
C ASN A 430 36.64 27.12 0.58
N VAL A 431 37.38 27.67 -0.38
CA VAL A 431 37.44 27.25 -1.78
C VAL A 431 38.21 25.94 -1.92
N ILE A 432 37.77 25.07 -2.85
CA ILE A 432 38.54 23.90 -3.30
C ILE A 432 38.87 24.08 -4.78
N ILE A 433 40.17 24.19 -5.09
CA ILE A 433 40.70 24.34 -6.45
C ILE A 433 40.84 22.97 -7.13
N ASP A 434 40.70 22.94 -8.45
CA ASP A 434 40.79 21.74 -9.29
C ASP A 434 39.70 20.69 -8.98
N MET A 435 38.49 21.17 -8.67
CA MET A 435 37.29 20.37 -8.39
C MET A 435 36.02 21.16 -8.77
N CYS A 436 34.96 20.45 -9.20
CA CYS A 436 33.60 20.98 -9.22
C CYS A 436 32.60 19.93 -8.72
N ALA A 437 32.12 20.09 -7.48
CA ALA A 437 31.29 19.12 -6.78
C ALA A 437 29.85 19.60 -6.53
N ILE A 438 29.21 20.23 -7.54
CA ILE A 438 27.76 20.48 -7.47
C ILE A 438 26.98 19.18 -7.69
N ILE A 439 25.84 19.04 -7.00
CA ILE A 439 25.00 17.83 -7.02
C ILE A 439 23.64 18.19 -7.62
N ASP A 440 23.16 17.44 -8.61
CA ASP A 440 21.77 17.55 -9.07
C ASP A 440 20.86 16.68 -8.19
N ARG A 441 20.28 17.29 -7.15
CA ARG A 441 19.37 16.63 -6.20
C ARG A 441 17.97 16.37 -6.78
N CYS A 442 17.74 16.71 -8.05
CA CYS A 442 16.57 16.32 -8.84
C CYS A 442 16.87 15.15 -9.82
N VAL A 443 18.05 14.53 -9.75
CA VAL A 443 18.40 13.33 -10.54
C VAL A 443 19.05 12.26 -9.65
N PRO A 444 18.40 11.09 -9.43
CA PRO A 444 17.08 10.70 -9.93
C PRO A 444 15.96 11.62 -9.42
N ASN A 445 14.87 11.71 -10.18
CA ASN A 445 13.75 12.57 -9.79
C ASN A 445 12.96 11.93 -8.63
N HIS A 446 13.14 12.48 -7.43
CA HIS A 446 12.41 12.08 -6.22
C HIS A 446 10.97 12.64 -6.14
N CYS A 447 10.50 13.36 -7.16
CA CYS A 447 9.11 13.82 -7.27
C CYS A 447 8.29 12.84 -8.11
N GLU A 448 7.45 12.08 -7.43
CA GLU A 448 6.63 10.99 -7.98
C GLU A 448 5.39 11.53 -8.72
N HIS A 449 4.66 10.63 -9.40
CA HIS A 449 3.40 10.93 -10.11
C HIS A 449 3.43 12.15 -11.07
N GLY A 450 4.58 12.42 -11.68
CA GLY A 450 4.79 13.57 -12.58
C GLY A 450 5.02 14.92 -11.89
N GLY A 451 5.21 14.92 -10.57
CA GLY A 451 5.52 16.12 -9.78
C GLY A 451 6.78 16.84 -10.27
N LYS A 452 6.74 18.17 -10.31
CA LYS A 452 7.86 18.98 -10.80
C LYS A 452 8.90 19.19 -9.70
N CYS A 453 10.11 18.67 -9.92
CA CYS A 453 11.26 18.96 -9.06
C CYS A 453 11.86 20.35 -9.35
N THR A 454 12.23 21.06 -8.29
CA THR A 454 13.12 22.23 -8.29
C THR A 454 14.12 22.11 -7.14
N GLN A 455 15.22 22.87 -7.13
CA GLN A 455 16.23 22.73 -6.08
C GLN A 455 17.01 23.99 -5.75
N THR A 456 17.59 23.98 -4.55
CA THR A 456 18.67 24.87 -4.10
C THR A 456 19.87 23.99 -3.71
N TRP A 457 20.96 24.61 -3.25
CA TRP A 457 22.15 23.91 -2.75
C TRP A 457 21.85 22.82 -1.71
N ASP A 458 20.98 23.14 -0.75
CA ASP A 458 20.74 22.32 0.44
C ASP A 458 19.62 21.28 0.25
N GLY A 459 18.93 21.30 -0.90
CA GLY A 459 17.89 20.31 -1.18
C GLY A 459 16.94 20.64 -2.33
N PHE A 460 16.26 19.61 -2.82
CA PHE A 460 15.14 19.75 -3.75
C PHE A 460 13.80 20.11 -3.06
N LYS A 461 12.80 20.49 -3.85
CA LYS A 461 11.37 20.61 -3.52
C LYS A 461 10.56 20.01 -4.67
N CYS A 462 9.46 19.33 -4.36
CA CYS A 462 8.45 18.95 -5.33
C CYS A 462 7.27 19.93 -5.36
N THR A 463 6.74 20.17 -6.56
CA THR A 463 5.44 20.82 -6.77
C THR A 463 4.48 19.79 -7.38
N CYS A 464 3.41 19.46 -6.65
CA CYS A 464 2.44 18.42 -7.02
C CYS A 464 1.17 19.00 -7.68
N ASP A 465 1.12 20.31 -7.92
CA ASP A 465 -0.07 21.00 -8.44
C ASP A 465 -0.55 20.38 -9.76
N GLY A 466 -1.82 19.92 -9.77
CA GLY A 466 -2.44 19.29 -10.94
C GLY A 466 -2.14 17.80 -11.14
N THR A 467 -1.29 17.16 -10.32
CA THR A 467 -0.99 15.71 -10.42
C THR A 467 -2.11 14.82 -9.85
N GLY A 468 -2.83 15.30 -8.84
CA GLY A 468 -3.71 14.49 -8.00
C GLY A 468 -3.06 13.99 -6.70
N TYR A 469 -1.79 14.31 -6.46
CA TYR A 469 -1.00 13.83 -5.33
C TYR A 469 -0.46 14.96 -4.45
N SER A 470 0.13 14.58 -3.31
CA SER A 470 0.55 15.44 -2.21
C SER A 470 1.71 14.82 -1.41
N GLY A 471 2.07 15.44 -0.27
CA GLY A 471 3.27 15.08 0.49
C GLY A 471 4.55 15.72 -0.06
N ALA A 472 5.69 15.48 0.59
CA ALA A 472 6.94 16.16 0.26
C ALA A 472 7.57 15.70 -1.08
N THR A 473 7.21 14.50 -1.54
CA THR A 473 7.67 13.86 -2.78
C THR A 473 6.55 13.62 -3.80
N CYS A 474 5.35 14.17 -3.59
CA CYS A 474 4.16 13.87 -4.40
C CYS A 474 3.75 12.37 -4.39
N HIS A 475 4.03 11.66 -3.30
CA HIS A 475 3.73 10.22 -3.16
C HIS A 475 2.27 9.95 -2.78
N ASN A 476 1.69 10.75 -1.88
CA ASN A 476 0.39 10.46 -1.26
C ASN A 476 -0.77 10.97 -2.13
N SER A 477 -1.70 10.09 -2.53
CA SER A 477 -2.90 10.50 -3.28
C SER A 477 -3.79 11.47 -2.50
N LEU A 478 -4.46 12.39 -3.21
CA LEU A 478 -5.50 13.27 -2.66
C LEU A 478 -6.89 12.60 -2.62
N TYR A 479 -7.02 11.37 -3.14
CA TYR A 479 -8.30 10.70 -3.36
C TYR A 479 -8.36 9.36 -2.62
N GLU A 480 -9.57 8.92 -2.29
CA GLU A 480 -9.76 7.62 -1.62
C GLU A 480 -9.76 6.48 -2.64
N LEU A 481 -9.41 5.30 -2.14
CA LEU A 481 -9.05 4.14 -2.98
C LEU A 481 -10.23 3.61 -3.80
N SER A 482 -11.45 3.79 -3.30
CA SER A 482 -12.67 3.30 -3.95
C SER A 482 -13.92 4.07 -3.51
N CYS A 483 -15.03 3.83 -4.21
CA CYS A 483 -16.34 4.30 -3.79
C CYS A 483 -16.77 3.72 -2.41
N GLU A 484 -16.28 2.53 -2.03
CA GLU A 484 -16.57 1.92 -0.73
C GLU A 484 -15.90 2.73 0.39
N ALA A 485 -14.62 3.06 0.24
CA ALA A 485 -13.90 3.93 1.18
C ALA A 485 -14.62 5.27 1.40
N TYR A 486 -15.14 5.91 0.34
CA TYR A 486 -15.94 7.14 0.47
C TYR A 486 -17.28 6.93 1.21
N LYS A 487 -17.96 5.78 1.07
CA LYS A 487 -19.17 5.48 1.87
C LYS A 487 -18.85 5.46 3.37
N HIS A 488 -17.75 4.83 3.78
CA HIS A 488 -17.33 4.78 5.19
C HIS A 488 -16.81 6.13 5.73
N LEU A 489 -16.54 7.11 4.86
CA LEU A 489 -16.32 8.53 5.22
C LEU A 489 -17.60 9.38 5.19
N GLY A 490 -18.77 8.74 5.21
CA GLY A 490 -20.08 9.41 5.25
C GLY A 490 -20.41 10.23 3.99
N LYS A 491 -19.89 9.83 2.82
CA LYS A 491 -20.24 10.48 1.54
C LYS A 491 -21.49 9.85 0.93
N LEU A 492 -22.07 10.54 -0.06
CA LEU A 492 -23.32 10.18 -0.75
C LEU A 492 -23.06 9.92 -2.24
N SER A 493 -23.99 9.27 -2.94
CA SER A 493 -23.88 8.99 -4.39
C SER A 493 -23.60 10.23 -5.23
N ASN A 494 -22.45 10.28 -5.89
CA ASN A 494 -22.02 11.38 -6.76
C ASN A 494 -20.87 10.95 -7.70
N GLN A 495 -20.38 11.85 -8.56
CA GLN A 495 -19.09 11.67 -9.22
C GLN A 495 -17.94 11.95 -8.24
N TYR A 496 -17.01 11.00 -8.14
CA TYR A 496 -15.79 11.12 -7.35
C TYR A 496 -14.57 10.86 -8.23
N TRP A 497 -13.43 11.39 -7.82
CA TRP A 497 -12.13 10.85 -8.21
C TRP A 497 -11.79 9.73 -7.24
N ILE A 498 -11.34 8.57 -7.73
CA ILE A 498 -10.80 7.48 -6.91
C ILE A 498 -9.41 7.12 -7.40
N ASP A 499 -8.62 6.51 -6.52
CA ASP A 499 -7.24 6.11 -6.80
C ASP A 499 -6.99 4.64 -6.42
N PRO A 500 -7.29 3.68 -7.32
CA PRO A 500 -7.32 2.25 -6.99
C PRO A 500 -6.00 1.69 -6.44
N ASP A 501 -4.86 2.14 -6.97
CA ASP A 501 -3.52 1.81 -6.47
C ASP A 501 -2.94 2.82 -5.48
N GLY A 502 -3.43 4.06 -5.45
CA GLY A 502 -3.01 5.08 -4.48
C GLY A 502 -1.60 5.57 -4.82
N SER A 503 -0.65 5.37 -3.91
CA SER A 503 0.78 5.66 -4.07
C SER A 503 1.47 4.66 -5.03
N GLY A 504 0.83 4.36 -6.17
CA GLY A 504 1.16 3.28 -7.11
C GLY A 504 1.79 3.77 -8.42
N ALA A 505 1.32 3.25 -9.55
CA ALA A 505 1.81 3.58 -10.89
C ALA A 505 0.73 4.12 -11.84
N LEU A 506 -0.55 3.92 -11.52
CA LEU A 506 -1.67 4.50 -12.25
C LEU A 506 -2.07 5.82 -11.57
N GLY A 507 -2.54 6.78 -12.37
CA GLY A 507 -3.12 8.01 -11.81
C GLY A 507 -4.54 7.81 -11.30
N PRO A 508 -5.11 8.78 -10.55
CA PRO A 508 -6.51 8.74 -10.18
C PRO A 508 -7.43 8.88 -11.40
N LEU A 509 -8.64 8.32 -11.31
CA LEU A 509 -9.67 8.41 -12.35
C LEU A 509 -11.01 8.90 -11.81
N LYS A 510 -11.81 9.52 -12.68
CA LYS A 510 -13.15 10.00 -12.33
C LYS A 510 -14.21 8.94 -12.62
N VAL A 511 -14.97 8.58 -11.59
CA VAL A 511 -16.04 7.55 -11.64
C VAL A 511 -17.35 8.13 -11.13
N TYR A 512 -18.47 7.44 -11.41
CA TYR A 512 -19.72 7.67 -10.69
C TYR A 512 -19.89 6.59 -9.61
N CYS A 513 -19.95 7.03 -8.35
CA CYS A 513 -20.23 6.18 -7.21
C CYS A 513 -21.73 6.24 -6.90
N ASN A 514 -22.42 5.10 -6.93
CA ASN A 514 -23.77 4.97 -6.41
C ASN A 514 -23.73 4.14 -5.12
N MET A 515 -23.88 4.82 -3.98
CA MET A 515 -23.81 4.26 -2.63
C MET A 515 -25.23 4.13 -2.07
N THR A 516 -25.71 2.90 -1.86
CA THR A 516 -26.91 2.59 -1.08
C THR A 516 -26.51 1.97 0.26
N GLU A 517 -27.49 1.76 1.14
CA GLU A 517 -27.31 1.10 2.44
C GLU A 517 -26.64 -0.28 2.28
N ASP A 518 -27.17 -1.12 1.38
CA ASP A 518 -26.64 -2.47 1.12
C ASP A 518 -25.39 -2.51 0.23
N LYS A 519 -25.26 -1.59 -0.74
CA LYS A 519 -24.36 -1.78 -1.89
C LYS A 519 -23.70 -0.49 -2.37
N VAL A 520 -22.43 -0.59 -2.76
CA VAL A 520 -21.73 0.47 -3.49
C VAL A 520 -21.40 0.01 -4.89
N TRP A 521 -21.74 0.84 -5.89
CA TRP A 521 -21.42 0.64 -7.29
C TRP A 521 -20.45 1.70 -7.80
N THR A 522 -19.29 1.27 -8.30
CA THR A 522 -18.36 2.06 -9.11
C THR A 522 -18.74 1.92 -10.59
N THR A 523 -19.01 3.04 -11.28
CA THR A 523 -19.42 3.05 -12.69
C THR A 523 -18.44 3.87 -13.54
N VAL A 524 -17.92 3.27 -14.62
CA VAL A 524 -17.01 3.92 -15.60
C VAL A 524 -17.68 3.95 -16.98
N ASN A 525 -17.68 5.13 -17.62
CA ASN A 525 -18.39 5.36 -18.87
C ASN A 525 -17.46 5.33 -20.09
N HIS A 526 -18.05 5.09 -21.26
CA HIS A 526 -17.40 5.19 -22.58
C HIS A 526 -18.15 6.16 -23.50
N ASP A 527 -17.53 6.52 -24.61
CA ASP A 527 -18.05 7.44 -25.64
C ASP A 527 -19.16 6.85 -26.54
N LEU A 528 -19.15 5.53 -26.76
CA LEU A 528 -20.11 4.85 -27.64
C LEU A 528 -21.56 5.07 -27.19
N GLN A 529 -22.39 5.59 -28.09
CA GLN A 529 -23.79 5.96 -27.82
C GLN A 529 -24.74 4.74 -27.80
N MET A 530 -25.94 4.93 -27.25
CA MET A 530 -26.99 3.91 -27.32
C MET A 530 -27.56 3.82 -28.74
N GLN A 531 -27.77 2.58 -29.21
CA GLN A 531 -28.29 2.23 -30.54
C GLN A 531 -27.46 2.79 -31.72
N THR A 532 -26.14 2.89 -31.57
CA THR A 532 -25.21 3.26 -32.66
C THR A 532 -25.41 2.36 -33.88
N PRO A 533 -25.75 2.91 -35.06
CA PRO A 533 -25.88 2.13 -36.30
C PRO A 533 -24.52 1.73 -36.86
N VAL A 534 -24.44 0.52 -37.41
CA VAL A 534 -23.21 -0.04 -37.99
C VAL A 534 -23.28 0.04 -39.51
N ILE A 535 -22.20 0.50 -40.16
CA ILE A 535 -22.16 0.72 -41.61
C ILE A 535 -21.13 -0.22 -42.26
N GLY A 536 -21.60 -1.13 -43.12
CA GLY A 536 -20.79 -2.13 -43.84
C GLY A 536 -20.02 -1.57 -45.03
N ASN A 537 -19.15 -0.60 -44.82
CA ASN A 537 -18.39 0.09 -45.89
C ASN A 537 -16.89 -0.29 -45.96
N SER A 538 -16.44 -1.31 -45.23
CA SER A 538 -15.03 -1.76 -45.23
C SER A 538 -14.75 -2.79 -46.33
N PRO A 539 -13.51 -2.87 -46.85
CA PRO A 539 -13.11 -3.95 -47.77
C PRO A 539 -13.01 -5.32 -47.09
N GLU A 540 -13.01 -5.37 -45.75
CA GLU A 540 -12.78 -6.60 -44.96
C GLU A 540 -14.08 -7.36 -44.62
N LYS A 541 -15.26 -6.80 -44.93
CA LYS A 541 -16.60 -7.33 -44.61
C LYS A 541 -17.02 -7.30 -43.13
N TYR A 542 -16.19 -6.72 -42.26
CA TYR A 542 -16.52 -6.46 -40.85
C TYR A 542 -16.42 -4.96 -40.55
N SER A 543 -17.17 -4.50 -39.56
CA SER A 543 -17.02 -3.15 -38.98
C SER A 543 -16.60 -3.27 -37.52
N VAL A 544 -15.61 -2.48 -37.12
CA VAL A 544 -15.05 -2.48 -35.75
C VAL A 544 -15.50 -1.21 -35.04
N LEU A 545 -16.19 -1.40 -33.91
CA LEU A 545 -16.55 -0.32 -32.99
C LEU A 545 -15.55 -0.35 -31.82
N GLN A 546 -14.64 0.62 -31.80
CA GLN A 546 -13.79 0.90 -30.65
C GLN A 546 -14.62 1.58 -29.54
N LEU A 547 -14.39 1.22 -28.28
CA LEU A 547 -14.93 1.94 -27.12
C LEU A 547 -13.81 2.73 -26.46
N ASN A 548 -13.98 4.05 -26.31
CA ASN A 548 -13.04 4.90 -25.58
C ASN A 548 -13.64 5.25 -24.21
N TYR A 549 -13.02 4.75 -23.16
CA TYR A 549 -13.43 5.01 -21.77
C TYR A 549 -12.88 6.34 -21.25
N SER A 550 -13.50 6.87 -20.19
CA SER A 550 -12.98 8.05 -19.47
C SER A 550 -11.75 7.76 -18.59
N ALA A 551 -11.10 6.61 -18.76
CA ALA A 551 -9.98 6.09 -17.99
C ALA A 551 -9.18 5.07 -18.83
N THR A 552 -7.94 4.78 -18.44
CA THR A 552 -7.11 3.76 -19.11
C THR A 552 -7.59 2.34 -18.81
N MET A 553 -7.22 1.37 -19.65
CA MET A 553 -7.57 -0.04 -19.40
C MET A 553 -6.93 -0.59 -18.13
N ASP A 554 -5.75 -0.10 -17.73
CA ASP A 554 -5.09 -0.51 -16.50
C ASP A 554 -5.84 0.02 -15.26
N GLN A 555 -6.30 1.28 -15.29
CA GLN A 555 -7.16 1.87 -14.24
C GLN A 555 -8.47 1.09 -14.07
N ILE A 556 -9.13 0.70 -15.17
CA ILE A 556 -10.36 -0.10 -15.11
C ILE A 556 -10.06 -1.55 -14.70
N SER A 557 -8.90 -2.09 -15.08
CA SER A 557 -8.43 -3.40 -14.63
C SER A 557 -8.23 -3.44 -13.12
N ALA A 558 -7.64 -2.40 -12.52
CA ALA A 558 -7.51 -2.30 -11.06
C ALA A 558 -8.87 -2.38 -10.35
N ILE A 559 -9.90 -1.66 -10.85
CA ILE A 559 -11.28 -1.69 -10.32
C ILE A 559 -11.93 -3.07 -10.52
N THR A 560 -11.84 -3.66 -11.71
CA THR A 560 -12.47 -4.97 -11.97
C THR A 560 -11.81 -6.10 -11.18
N ASN A 561 -10.51 -5.99 -10.90
CA ASN A 561 -9.76 -6.95 -10.12
C ASN A 561 -10.08 -6.86 -8.61
N SER A 562 -10.16 -5.64 -8.03
CA SER A 562 -10.50 -5.45 -6.61
C SER A 562 -11.99 -5.67 -6.29
N ALA A 563 -12.89 -5.45 -7.25
CA ALA A 563 -14.32 -5.64 -7.04
C ALA A 563 -14.72 -7.10 -6.75
N GLU A 564 -15.81 -7.28 -6.01
CA GLU A 564 -16.42 -8.60 -5.78
C GLU A 564 -17.13 -9.11 -7.05
N TYR A 565 -17.87 -8.22 -7.70
CA TYR A 565 -18.66 -8.53 -8.91
C TYR A 565 -18.65 -7.33 -9.86
N CYS A 566 -18.60 -7.59 -11.16
CA CYS A 566 -18.77 -6.57 -12.20
C CYS A 566 -19.74 -7.04 -13.28
N GLU A 567 -20.50 -6.10 -13.84
CA GLU A 567 -21.39 -6.29 -14.96
C GLU A 567 -21.19 -5.21 -16.04
N GLN A 568 -21.51 -5.57 -17.29
CA GLN A 568 -21.64 -4.62 -18.39
C GLN A 568 -22.81 -5.03 -19.30
N TYR A 569 -23.68 -4.10 -19.67
CA TYR A 569 -24.81 -4.39 -20.56
C TYR A 569 -24.35 -4.46 -22.02
N ILE A 570 -24.82 -5.47 -22.76
CA ILE A 570 -24.60 -5.57 -24.22
C ILE A 570 -25.89 -5.92 -24.95
N SER A 571 -26.06 -5.35 -26.14
CA SER A 571 -27.30 -5.39 -26.91
C SER A 571 -27.02 -5.26 -28.40
N TYR A 572 -27.43 -6.25 -29.18
CA TYR A 572 -27.46 -6.21 -30.65
C TYR A 572 -28.91 -6.07 -31.10
N SER A 573 -29.22 -4.98 -31.81
CA SER A 573 -30.47 -4.83 -32.57
C SER A 573 -30.15 -5.09 -34.04
N CYS A 574 -30.96 -5.89 -34.72
CA CYS A 574 -30.64 -6.41 -36.05
C CYS A 574 -31.87 -6.47 -36.97
N LYS A 575 -31.63 -6.42 -38.28
CA LYS A 575 -32.61 -6.62 -39.34
C LYS A 575 -31.85 -7.18 -40.55
N MET A 576 -32.21 -8.38 -41.01
CA MET A 576 -31.48 -9.13 -42.04
C MET A 576 -29.96 -9.22 -41.78
N SER A 577 -29.57 -9.33 -40.51
CA SER A 577 -28.17 -9.34 -40.04
C SER A 577 -28.06 -10.31 -38.86
N ARG A 578 -27.10 -11.24 -38.93
CA ARG A 578 -26.94 -12.37 -38.01
C ARG A 578 -25.80 -12.12 -37.02
N LEU A 579 -25.92 -12.71 -35.82
CA LEU A 579 -25.03 -12.50 -34.70
C LEU A 579 -24.06 -13.67 -34.53
N LEU A 580 -24.56 -14.81 -34.03
CA LEU A 580 -23.76 -16.02 -33.77
C LEU A 580 -23.88 -17.07 -34.87
N ASN A 581 -24.68 -16.81 -35.92
CA ASN A 581 -24.94 -17.69 -37.05
C ASN A 581 -25.79 -18.94 -36.68
N THR A 582 -25.84 -19.94 -37.55
CA THR A 582 -26.46 -21.25 -37.26
C THR A 582 -25.69 -22.02 -36.18
N PRO A 583 -26.33 -22.97 -35.45
CA PRO A 583 -25.69 -23.78 -34.40
C PRO A 583 -24.34 -24.42 -34.74
N ASP A 584 -24.11 -24.77 -36.02
CA ASP A 584 -22.89 -25.41 -36.52
C ASP A 584 -21.99 -24.46 -37.35
N GLY A 585 -22.28 -23.15 -37.35
CA GLY A 585 -21.63 -22.14 -38.18
C GLY A 585 -20.75 -21.17 -37.41
N SER A 586 -19.69 -20.67 -38.05
CA SER A 586 -18.82 -19.64 -37.45
C SER A 586 -19.61 -18.35 -37.14
N PRO A 587 -19.48 -17.77 -35.93
CA PRO A 587 -20.11 -16.49 -35.57
C PRO A 587 -19.70 -15.32 -36.48
N TYR A 588 -20.63 -14.40 -36.73
CA TYR A 588 -20.38 -13.19 -37.52
C TYR A 588 -19.98 -11.98 -36.67
N THR A 589 -20.44 -11.93 -35.42
CA THR A 589 -20.23 -10.82 -34.51
C THR A 589 -19.66 -11.32 -33.19
N TRP A 590 -18.66 -10.61 -32.66
CA TRP A 590 -18.04 -10.89 -31.36
C TRP A 590 -17.64 -9.58 -30.67
N TRP A 591 -17.38 -9.65 -29.37
CA TRP A 591 -16.79 -8.55 -28.62
C TRP A 591 -15.39 -8.90 -28.15
N VAL A 592 -14.60 -7.89 -27.77
CA VAL A 592 -13.21 -8.04 -27.33
C VAL A 592 -13.10 -7.56 -25.89
N GLY A 593 -12.40 -8.32 -25.04
CA GLY A 593 -12.24 -8.03 -23.62
C GLY A 593 -11.02 -7.16 -23.29
N LYS A 594 -10.65 -7.15 -22.00
CA LYS A 594 -9.54 -6.32 -21.48
C LYS A 594 -8.13 -6.81 -21.86
N ALA A 595 -7.98 -8.08 -22.22
CA ALA A 595 -6.71 -8.69 -22.65
C ALA A 595 -6.61 -8.83 -24.19
N ASN A 596 -7.43 -8.07 -24.93
CA ASN A 596 -7.56 -8.13 -26.40
C ASN A 596 -8.05 -9.50 -26.93
N GLU A 597 -8.76 -10.25 -26.08
CA GLU A 597 -9.26 -11.60 -26.34
C GLU A 597 -10.70 -11.60 -26.88
N LYS A 598 -11.04 -12.52 -27.78
CA LYS A 598 -12.31 -12.53 -28.53
C LYS A 598 -13.38 -13.41 -27.86
N HIS A 599 -14.56 -12.83 -27.61
CA HIS A 599 -15.67 -13.49 -26.92
C HIS A 599 -16.88 -13.70 -27.83
N TYR A 600 -17.25 -14.97 -28.01
CA TYR A 600 -18.37 -15.43 -28.85
C TYR A 600 -19.66 -15.74 -28.06
N TYR A 601 -19.66 -15.48 -26.75
CA TYR A 601 -20.88 -15.54 -25.94
C TYR A 601 -21.51 -14.14 -25.85
N TRP A 602 -22.82 -14.07 -25.95
CA TRP A 602 -23.57 -12.81 -25.86
C TRP A 602 -24.21 -12.64 -24.48
N GLY A 603 -24.70 -11.43 -24.18
CA GLY A 603 -25.28 -11.11 -22.87
C GLY A 603 -26.35 -12.11 -22.41
N GLY A 604 -26.24 -12.56 -21.15
CA GLY A 604 -27.06 -13.63 -20.58
C GLY A 604 -26.64 -15.07 -20.92
N SER A 605 -25.52 -15.25 -21.63
CA SER A 605 -24.83 -16.55 -21.83
C SER A 605 -23.48 -16.57 -21.10
N GLY A 606 -22.87 -17.76 -21.00
CA GLY A 606 -21.56 -17.96 -20.37
C GLY A 606 -20.41 -18.19 -21.37
N PRO A 607 -19.14 -18.02 -20.97
CA PRO A 607 -17.97 -18.32 -21.79
C PRO A 607 -18.01 -19.70 -22.42
N GLY A 608 -17.59 -19.78 -23.69
CA GLY A 608 -17.66 -21.00 -24.51
C GLY A 608 -19.07 -21.35 -25.03
N ILE A 609 -20.14 -20.74 -24.53
CA ILE A 609 -21.52 -21.05 -24.94
C ILE A 609 -21.98 -20.07 -26.02
N GLN A 610 -21.90 -20.52 -27.28
CA GLN A 610 -22.36 -19.81 -28.49
C GLN A 610 -23.91 -19.76 -28.58
N LYS A 611 -24.52 -19.06 -27.61
CA LYS A 611 -25.96 -18.79 -27.52
C LYS A 611 -26.19 -17.39 -26.97
N CYS A 612 -27.38 -16.86 -27.19
CA CYS A 612 -27.90 -15.70 -26.46
C CYS A 612 -28.79 -16.14 -25.30
N ALA A 613 -29.16 -15.22 -24.41
CA ALA A 613 -30.10 -15.48 -23.30
C ALA A 613 -31.32 -16.33 -23.71
N CYS A 614 -31.97 -16.00 -24.83
CA CYS A 614 -33.15 -16.74 -25.30
C CYS A 614 -32.86 -18.20 -25.69
N GLY A 615 -31.63 -18.52 -26.09
CA GLY A 615 -31.17 -19.86 -26.45
C GLY A 615 -30.78 -20.70 -25.22
N ILE A 616 -30.54 -20.05 -24.08
CA ILE A 616 -30.41 -20.68 -22.76
C ILE A 616 -31.81 -20.95 -22.19
N GLU A 617 -32.67 -19.92 -22.18
CA GLU A 617 -34.05 -19.96 -21.66
C GLU A 617 -35.03 -20.75 -22.57
N ARG A 618 -34.62 -21.09 -23.79
CA ARG A 618 -35.40 -21.78 -24.83
C ARG A 618 -36.67 -21.02 -25.27
N ASN A 619 -36.61 -19.68 -25.28
CA ASN A 619 -37.73 -18.79 -25.61
C ASN A 619 -37.45 -17.86 -26.82
N CYS A 620 -36.42 -18.12 -27.63
CA CYS A 620 -36.18 -17.39 -28.88
C CYS A 620 -37.39 -17.41 -29.82
N THR A 621 -37.58 -16.34 -30.61
CA THR A 621 -38.72 -16.18 -31.54
C THR A 621 -38.89 -17.37 -32.50
N ASP A 622 -37.78 -17.92 -33.00
CA ASP A 622 -37.76 -19.18 -33.75
C ASP A 622 -36.87 -20.17 -32.99
N ALA A 623 -37.45 -21.30 -32.58
CA ALA A 623 -36.81 -22.34 -31.78
C ALA A 623 -35.68 -23.10 -32.51
N LYS A 624 -35.46 -22.83 -33.81
CA LYS A 624 -34.32 -23.38 -34.58
C LYS A 624 -32.99 -22.66 -34.32
N TYR A 625 -33.02 -21.45 -33.79
CA TYR A 625 -31.84 -20.61 -33.60
C TYR A 625 -31.57 -20.34 -32.12
N TYR A 626 -30.33 -20.01 -31.77
CA TYR A 626 -29.91 -19.75 -30.39
C TYR A 626 -29.85 -18.25 -30.02
N CYS A 627 -30.15 -17.38 -30.98
CA CYS A 627 -30.38 -15.93 -30.84
C CYS A 627 -31.52 -15.52 -31.79
N ASN A 628 -32.23 -14.45 -31.47
CA ASN A 628 -33.32 -13.92 -32.31
C ASN A 628 -32.83 -13.31 -33.63
N CYS A 629 -31.60 -12.80 -33.66
CA CYS A 629 -30.99 -12.20 -34.86
C CYS A 629 -30.56 -13.24 -35.91
N ASP A 630 -30.22 -14.46 -35.50
CA ASP A 630 -29.74 -15.50 -36.43
C ASP A 630 -30.85 -16.04 -37.36
N ALA A 631 -32.11 -15.72 -37.07
CA ALA A 631 -33.27 -15.99 -37.92
C ALA A 631 -33.41 -15.04 -39.15
N ASP A 632 -32.41 -14.19 -39.43
CA ASP A 632 -32.29 -13.31 -40.62
C ASP A 632 -33.55 -12.47 -40.94
N SER A 633 -34.23 -11.98 -39.91
CA SER A 633 -35.59 -11.42 -40.03
C SER A 633 -35.63 -10.06 -40.74
N LYS A 634 -36.62 -9.86 -41.62
CA LYS A 634 -36.94 -8.55 -42.23
C LYS A 634 -37.54 -7.54 -41.25
N GLN A 635 -38.00 -8.01 -40.08
CA GLN A 635 -38.41 -7.18 -38.97
C GLN A 635 -37.23 -7.01 -38.01
N TRP A 636 -37.17 -5.88 -37.30
CA TRP A 636 -36.17 -5.69 -36.24
C TRP A 636 -36.31 -6.78 -35.16
N ARG A 637 -35.19 -7.48 -34.91
CA ARG A 637 -34.99 -8.40 -33.78
C ARG A 637 -33.90 -7.85 -32.88
N LYS A 638 -33.76 -8.44 -31.68
CA LYS A 638 -32.82 -7.96 -30.67
C LYS A 638 -32.38 -9.10 -29.76
N ASP A 639 -31.10 -9.14 -29.44
CA ASP A 639 -30.52 -10.04 -28.43
C ASP A 639 -29.67 -9.24 -27.44
N THR A 640 -29.92 -9.44 -26.15
CA THR A 640 -29.41 -8.57 -25.08
C THR A 640 -29.19 -9.31 -23.78
N GLY A 641 -28.25 -8.84 -22.96
CA GLY A 641 -28.17 -9.19 -21.56
C GLY A 641 -26.99 -8.53 -20.87
N LEU A 642 -26.65 -9.03 -19.68
CA LEU A 642 -25.44 -8.63 -18.97
C LEU A 642 -24.29 -9.59 -19.30
N LEU A 643 -23.10 -9.03 -19.40
CA LEU A 643 -21.82 -9.72 -19.32
C LEU A 643 -21.33 -9.56 -17.87
N SER A 644 -21.11 -10.65 -17.15
CA SER A 644 -20.82 -10.65 -15.69
C SER A 644 -19.48 -11.27 -15.30
N TYR A 645 -18.66 -11.65 -16.28
CA TYR A 645 -17.37 -12.31 -16.06
C TYR A 645 -16.26 -11.27 -15.97
N LYS A 646 -15.95 -10.83 -14.75
CA LYS A 646 -15.06 -9.68 -14.49
C LYS A 646 -13.65 -9.80 -15.06
N GLU A 647 -13.17 -11.03 -15.30
CA GLU A 647 -11.87 -11.29 -15.91
C GLU A 647 -11.81 -10.95 -17.41
N HIS A 648 -12.98 -10.80 -18.06
CA HIS A 648 -13.09 -10.39 -19.47
C HIS A 648 -13.48 -8.92 -19.64
N LEU A 649 -14.06 -8.30 -18.60
CA LEU A 649 -14.53 -6.92 -18.63
C LEU A 649 -13.38 -5.91 -18.38
N PRO A 650 -13.44 -4.69 -18.95
CA PRO A 650 -14.52 -4.14 -19.79
C PRO A 650 -14.48 -4.61 -21.26
N VAL A 651 -15.59 -4.44 -21.96
CA VAL A 651 -15.65 -4.53 -23.44
C VAL A 651 -14.77 -3.43 -24.04
N SER A 652 -13.72 -3.81 -24.77
CA SER A 652 -12.79 -2.87 -25.44
C SER A 652 -13.21 -2.54 -26.87
N GLN A 653 -13.74 -3.54 -27.59
CA GLN A 653 -14.25 -3.41 -28.96
C GLN A 653 -15.47 -4.30 -29.18
N VAL A 654 -16.29 -3.97 -30.19
CA VAL A 654 -17.26 -4.90 -30.79
C VAL A 654 -17.01 -4.98 -32.29
N VAL A 655 -16.83 -6.19 -32.82
CA VAL A 655 -16.64 -6.45 -34.25
C VAL A 655 -17.92 -7.06 -34.81
N VAL A 656 -18.50 -6.42 -35.82
CA VAL A 656 -19.80 -6.79 -36.40
C VAL A 656 -19.64 -7.17 -37.87
N GLY A 657 -20.02 -8.40 -38.21
CA GLY A 657 -20.10 -8.92 -39.57
C GLY A 657 -21.53 -8.97 -40.11
N ASP A 658 -21.71 -9.59 -41.28
CA ASP A 658 -23.02 -9.82 -41.94
C ASP A 658 -23.83 -8.54 -42.24
N ILE A 659 -23.13 -7.43 -42.46
CA ILE A 659 -23.63 -6.07 -42.73
C ILE A 659 -23.31 -5.57 -44.15
N ASP A 660 -22.70 -6.41 -44.99
CA ASP A 660 -22.42 -6.16 -46.41
C ASP A 660 -23.60 -6.55 -47.33
N ARG A 661 -24.52 -7.40 -46.85
CA ARG A 661 -25.71 -7.84 -47.58
C ARG A 661 -26.74 -6.72 -47.74
N SER A 662 -27.28 -6.56 -48.95
CA SER A 662 -28.28 -5.53 -49.25
C SER A 662 -29.55 -5.67 -48.40
N GLY A 663 -29.84 -4.67 -47.57
CA GLY A 663 -30.98 -4.66 -46.64
C GLY A 663 -30.65 -5.15 -45.23
N SER A 664 -29.41 -5.58 -44.98
CA SER A 664 -28.87 -5.80 -43.64
C SER A 664 -28.66 -4.47 -42.91
N GLU A 665 -29.17 -4.39 -41.69
CA GLU A 665 -29.01 -3.26 -40.78
C GLU A 665 -28.74 -3.76 -39.36
N ALA A 666 -27.71 -3.23 -38.70
CA ALA A 666 -27.36 -3.55 -37.33
C ALA A 666 -27.20 -2.28 -36.48
N LYS A 667 -27.53 -2.37 -35.18
CA LYS A 667 -27.26 -1.34 -34.18
C LYS A 667 -26.73 -1.97 -32.90
N ILE A 668 -25.61 -1.45 -32.41
CA ILE A 668 -25.00 -1.89 -31.16
C ILE A 668 -25.47 -1.00 -30.00
N THR A 669 -25.47 -1.55 -28.79
CA THR A 669 -25.48 -0.80 -27.54
C THR A 669 -24.63 -1.54 -26.54
N VAL A 670 -23.61 -0.87 -26.04
CA VAL A 670 -22.86 -1.27 -24.85
C VAL A 670 -23.22 -0.26 -23.76
N GLY A 671 -23.35 -0.74 -22.52
CA GLY A 671 -23.51 0.12 -21.34
C GLY A 671 -22.17 0.37 -20.63
N PRO A 672 -22.11 1.30 -19.67
CA PRO A 672 -20.93 1.49 -18.85
C PRO A 672 -20.60 0.22 -18.07
N VAL A 673 -19.32 0.01 -17.75
CA VAL A 673 -18.90 -1.06 -16.84
C VAL A 673 -19.23 -0.65 -15.41
N ARG A 674 -19.86 -1.57 -14.66
CA ARG A 674 -20.35 -1.35 -13.30
C ARG A 674 -19.80 -2.44 -12.39
N CYS A 675 -19.10 -2.05 -11.33
CA CYS A 675 -18.55 -2.99 -10.35
C CYS A 675 -19.11 -2.70 -8.95
N GLN A 676 -19.33 -3.73 -8.13
CA GLN A 676 -19.79 -3.63 -6.75
C GLN A 676 -18.83 -4.31 -5.77
N GLY A 677 -18.76 -3.77 -4.55
CA GLY A 677 -17.88 -4.23 -3.49
C GLY A 677 -16.40 -3.88 -3.72
N ASP A 678 -15.60 -4.02 -2.66
CA ASP A 678 -14.15 -3.78 -2.67
C ASP A 678 -13.46 -4.81 -1.77
N ARG A 679 -12.83 -5.81 -2.38
CA ARG A 679 -12.13 -6.89 -1.65
C ARG A 679 -10.88 -6.37 -0.93
N ASN A 680 -10.25 -5.31 -1.40
CA ASN A 680 -9.07 -4.73 -0.74
C ASN A 680 -9.46 -4.04 0.57
N TYR A 681 -10.58 -3.33 0.58
CA TYR A 681 -11.11 -2.66 1.78
C TYR A 681 -11.60 -3.63 2.85
N TRP A 682 -12.16 -4.78 2.45
CA TRP A 682 -12.70 -5.79 3.38
C TRP A 682 -11.71 -6.90 3.79
N ASN A 683 -10.64 -7.11 3.02
CA ASN A 683 -9.51 -8.00 3.32
C ASN A 683 -8.98 -7.80 4.74
N ALA A 684 -9.17 -8.79 5.61
CA ALA A 684 -8.85 -8.70 7.04
C ALA A 684 -8.34 -10.03 7.62
N ALA A 685 -7.61 -9.93 8.73
CA ALA A 685 -7.20 -11.06 9.55
C ALA A 685 -7.30 -10.75 11.05
N SER A 686 -7.66 -11.78 11.82
CA SER A 686 -7.80 -11.76 13.29
C SER A 686 -6.66 -12.54 13.96
N PHE A 687 -5.87 -11.87 14.77
CA PHE A 687 -4.74 -12.39 15.55
C PHE A 687 -5.24 -12.79 16.93
N ILE A 688 -5.28 -14.11 17.22
CA ILE A 688 -5.90 -14.66 18.44
C ILE A 688 -4.90 -15.08 19.51
N THR A 689 -3.59 -14.98 19.26
CA THR A 689 -2.54 -15.17 20.29
C THR A 689 -1.42 -14.12 20.16
N PRO A 690 -0.75 -13.69 21.24
CA PRO A 690 0.40 -12.76 21.18
C PRO A 690 1.65 -13.35 20.50
N SER A 691 1.55 -14.59 20.00
CA SER A 691 2.56 -15.32 19.25
C SER A 691 2.17 -15.56 17.79
N SER A 692 0.96 -15.14 17.38
CA SER A 692 0.46 -15.29 16.02
C SER A 692 0.92 -14.15 15.13
N TYR A 693 1.36 -14.48 13.92
CA TYR A 693 1.80 -13.50 12.92
C TYR A 693 1.58 -14.03 11.51
N LEU A 694 1.30 -13.13 10.57
CA LEU A 694 1.44 -13.38 9.14
C LEU A 694 2.85 -12.98 8.71
N HIS A 695 3.38 -13.62 7.66
CA HIS A 695 4.64 -13.20 7.05
C HIS A 695 4.53 -13.12 5.53
N PHE A 696 5.17 -12.10 4.96
CA PHE A 696 5.20 -11.78 3.54
C PHE A 696 6.64 -11.64 3.03
N SER A 697 6.82 -11.43 1.73
CA SER A 697 8.12 -11.06 1.15
C SER A 697 8.67 -9.78 1.79
N THR A 698 10.00 -9.66 1.85
CA THR A 698 10.72 -8.46 2.29
C THR A 698 10.17 -7.21 1.63
N PHE A 699 9.81 -6.20 2.42
CA PHE A 699 9.22 -4.97 1.93
C PHE A 699 10.17 -4.20 1.00
N GLN A 700 9.68 -3.80 -0.17
CA GLN A 700 10.43 -3.07 -1.20
C GLN A 700 10.10 -1.57 -1.10
N GLY A 701 10.85 -0.85 -0.27
CA GLY A 701 10.57 0.56 0.06
C GLY A 701 11.83 1.35 0.42
N GLU A 702 12.87 1.24 -0.40
CA GLU A 702 14.18 1.86 -0.13
C GLU A 702 14.08 3.37 0.13
N THR A 703 13.51 4.13 -0.82
CA THR A 703 13.46 5.60 -0.80
C THR A 703 12.11 6.17 -0.33
N SER A 704 11.04 5.41 -0.53
CA SER A 704 9.67 5.77 -0.14
C SER A 704 8.94 4.55 0.46
N ALA A 705 8.14 4.80 1.49
CA ALA A 705 7.34 3.82 2.21
C ALA A 705 6.04 4.47 2.72
N ASP A 706 4.95 4.37 1.94
CA ASP A 706 3.57 4.55 2.42
C ASP A 706 3.07 3.23 2.98
N ILE A 707 2.55 3.26 4.20
CA ILE A 707 1.97 2.13 4.92
C ILE A 707 0.63 2.58 5.49
N SER A 708 -0.44 1.88 5.11
CA SER A 708 -1.78 2.16 5.63
C SER A 708 -2.57 0.90 5.94
N PHE A 709 -3.34 0.94 7.03
CA PHE A 709 -4.22 -0.14 7.47
C PHE A 709 -5.29 0.37 8.44
N TYR A 710 -6.28 -0.47 8.71
CA TYR A 710 -7.16 -0.34 9.86
C TYR A 710 -6.82 -1.40 10.91
N PHE A 711 -6.89 -1.06 12.19
CA PHE A 711 -6.81 -2.02 13.30
C PHE A 711 -8.01 -1.90 14.23
N LYS A 712 -8.31 -2.99 14.94
CA LYS A 712 -9.35 -3.09 15.97
C LYS A 712 -8.84 -3.97 17.10
N THR A 713 -8.87 -3.49 18.34
CA THR A 713 -8.36 -4.24 19.50
C THR A 713 -9.01 -3.82 20.81
N SER A 714 -8.87 -4.68 21.82
CA SER A 714 -9.08 -4.37 23.24
C SER A 714 -7.79 -4.51 24.07
N ALA A 715 -6.67 -4.96 23.47
CA ALA A 715 -5.38 -5.07 24.13
C ALA A 715 -4.70 -3.70 24.33
N PRO A 716 -3.90 -3.51 25.40
CA PRO A 716 -3.28 -2.22 25.70
C PRO A 716 -2.00 -1.92 24.90
N ASP A 717 -1.35 -2.93 24.33
CA ASP A 717 -0.14 -2.82 23.52
C ASP A 717 -0.05 -3.96 22.49
N GLY A 718 0.80 -3.79 21.47
CA GLY A 718 1.11 -4.83 20.48
C GLY A 718 1.70 -4.31 19.17
N VAL A 719 2.58 -5.10 18.55
CA VAL A 719 3.26 -4.71 17.29
C VAL A 719 2.42 -5.08 16.06
N PHE A 720 2.07 -4.09 15.25
CA PHE A 720 1.30 -4.27 14.02
C PHE A 720 2.13 -4.90 12.90
N LEU A 721 3.35 -4.41 12.68
CA LEU A 721 4.29 -4.97 11.71
C LEU A 721 5.75 -4.62 12.01
N GLU A 722 6.66 -5.46 11.52
CA GLU A 722 8.12 -5.33 11.65
C GLU A 722 8.83 -5.93 10.41
N ASN A 723 9.84 -5.24 9.87
CA ASN A 723 10.79 -5.78 8.91
C ASN A 723 12.21 -5.31 9.30
N LEU A 724 13.18 -6.23 9.29
CA LEU A 724 14.55 -5.99 9.75
C LEU A 724 15.59 -6.05 8.62
N GLY A 725 16.64 -5.25 8.78
CA GLY A 725 17.89 -5.22 8.02
C GLY A 725 19.10 -5.48 8.93
N ASN A 726 20.29 -4.99 8.54
CA ASN A 726 21.53 -5.17 9.31
C ASN A 726 21.60 -4.24 10.53
N THR A 727 21.54 -2.95 10.24
CA THR A 727 21.27 -1.84 11.17
C THR A 727 19.84 -1.37 11.04
N ASP A 728 19.33 -1.42 9.82
CA ASP A 728 18.07 -0.86 9.37
C ASP A 728 16.88 -1.66 9.90
N PHE A 729 15.76 -0.98 10.09
CA PHE A 729 14.47 -1.62 10.39
C PHE A 729 13.32 -0.68 10.08
N ILE A 730 12.11 -1.22 10.02
CA ILE A 730 10.86 -0.46 9.99
C ILE A 730 9.79 -1.19 10.82
N LYS A 731 9.13 -0.46 11.71
CA LYS A 731 8.21 -1.02 12.72
C LYS A 731 7.07 -0.06 13.06
N LEU A 732 5.86 -0.60 13.17
CA LEU A 732 4.65 0.10 13.66
C LEU A 732 4.04 -0.66 14.83
N GLU A 733 3.77 0.01 15.95
CA GLU A 733 3.21 -0.62 17.16
C GLU A 733 2.25 0.30 17.95
N LEU A 734 1.31 -0.32 18.66
CA LEU A 734 0.59 0.30 19.76
C LEU A 734 1.46 0.18 21.03
N LYS A 735 2.03 1.29 21.51
CA LYS A 735 2.92 1.31 22.70
C LYS A 735 2.15 1.38 24.01
N SER A 736 0.93 1.92 23.97
CA SER A 736 -0.02 1.97 25.08
C SER A 736 -1.42 2.22 24.54
N THR A 737 -2.43 2.16 25.41
CA THR A 737 -3.85 2.37 25.04
C THR A 737 -4.14 3.67 24.31
N THR A 738 -3.25 4.68 24.36
CA THR A 738 -3.43 5.97 23.67
C THR A 738 -2.30 6.33 22.71
N GLU A 739 -1.30 5.47 22.50
CA GLU A 739 -0.07 5.83 21.77
C GLU A 739 0.27 4.83 20.65
N VAL A 740 0.21 5.28 19.40
CA VAL A 740 0.74 4.55 18.23
C VAL A 740 2.10 5.14 17.87
N SER A 741 3.08 4.27 17.60
CA SER A 741 4.43 4.66 17.22
C SER A 741 4.83 4.09 15.86
N PHE A 742 5.54 4.92 15.10
CA PHE A 742 6.27 4.57 13.89
C PHE A 742 7.76 4.75 14.15
N SER A 743 8.55 3.69 13.94
CA SER A 743 9.99 3.70 14.16
C SER A 743 10.76 3.01 13.04
N PHE A 744 11.96 3.52 12.75
CA PHE A 744 12.84 2.99 11.71
C PHE A 744 14.30 3.41 11.94
N ASP A 745 15.22 2.67 11.34
CA ASP A 745 16.61 3.10 11.10
C ASP A 745 16.98 2.80 9.64
N VAL A 746 17.90 3.60 9.11
CA VAL A 746 18.36 3.66 7.72
C VAL A 746 19.89 3.83 7.64
N GLY A 747 20.60 3.51 8.73
CA GLY A 747 22.02 3.77 8.92
C GLY A 747 22.36 5.16 9.49
N ASN A 748 21.37 6.03 9.70
CA ASN A 748 21.55 7.34 10.34
C ASN A 748 21.35 7.30 11.87
N GLY A 749 20.92 6.16 12.42
CA GLY A 749 20.50 6.01 13.81
C GLY A 749 18.97 6.04 13.96
N PRO A 750 18.42 5.42 15.03
CA PRO A 750 16.99 5.13 15.13
C PRO A 750 16.13 6.39 15.28
N VAL A 751 15.07 6.42 14.48
CA VAL A 751 14.04 7.45 14.46
C VAL A 751 12.73 6.87 15.03
N GLU A 752 12.05 7.67 15.84
CA GLU A 752 10.69 7.38 16.34
C GLU A 752 9.78 8.61 16.14
N ILE A 753 8.51 8.36 15.82
CA ILE A 753 7.40 9.32 15.72
C ILE A 753 6.22 8.70 16.47
N VAL A 754 5.58 9.44 17.39
CA VAL A 754 4.47 8.92 18.23
C VAL A 754 3.27 9.85 18.14
N VAL A 755 2.12 9.32 17.72
CA VAL A 755 0.83 10.02 17.78
C VAL A 755 0.12 9.63 19.07
N ARG A 756 -0.36 10.63 19.82
CA ARG A 756 -1.08 10.44 21.09
C ARG A 756 -2.55 10.80 20.93
N SER A 757 -3.43 9.82 21.13
CA SER A 757 -4.89 10.01 21.13
C SER A 757 -5.38 10.56 22.48
N PRO A 758 -6.38 11.46 22.51
CA PRO A 758 -7.05 11.86 23.75
C PRO A 758 -7.95 10.76 24.34
N ASN A 759 -8.37 9.79 23.52
CA ASN A 759 -9.21 8.65 23.91
C ASN A 759 -8.46 7.33 23.74
N PRO A 760 -8.75 6.28 24.54
CA PRO A 760 -8.20 4.95 24.32
C PRO A 760 -8.52 4.41 22.91
N LEU A 761 -7.51 3.86 22.24
CA LEU A 761 -7.56 3.22 20.92
C LEU A 761 -7.76 1.68 21.02
N ASN A 762 -8.12 1.20 22.22
CA ASN A 762 -8.43 -0.19 22.52
C ASN A 762 -9.90 -0.35 22.98
N ASP A 763 -10.79 0.43 22.35
CA ASP A 763 -12.24 0.47 22.59
C ASP A 763 -13.04 -0.56 21.74
N ASP A 764 -12.32 -1.49 21.11
CA ASP A 764 -12.81 -2.48 20.14
C ASP A 764 -13.50 -1.88 18.89
N GLN A 765 -13.24 -0.61 18.55
CA GLN A 765 -13.64 -0.02 17.26
C GLN A 765 -12.52 -0.14 16.20
N TRP A 766 -12.80 0.32 14.98
CA TRP A 766 -11.83 0.35 13.88
C TRP A 766 -11.14 1.72 13.79
N HIS A 767 -9.83 1.74 14.08
CA HIS A 767 -8.96 2.90 13.89
C HIS A 767 -8.17 2.79 12.58
N ARG A 768 -7.92 3.91 11.89
CA ARG A 768 -7.08 4.03 10.68
C ARG A 768 -5.67 4.48 11.07
N VAL A 769 -4.65 3.84 10.50
CA VAL A 769 -3.25 4.25 10.60
C VAL A 769 -2.72 4.56 9.21
N ASN A 770 -2.05 5.70 9.08
CA ASN A 770 -1.31 6.10 7.89
C ASN A 770 0.10 6.53 8.33
N ALA A 771 1.12 5.85 7.83
CA ALA A 771 2.53 6.15 8.09
C ALA A 771 3.29 6.31 6.77
N GLU A 772 4.02 7.41 6.62
CA GLU A 772 4.79 7.73 5.42
C GLU A 772 6.27 7.90 5.81
N ARG A 773 7.20 7.30 5.07
CA ARG A 773 8.62 7.70 5.05
C ARG A 773 9.00 8.03 3.61
N ASN A 774 9.65 9.16 3.39
CA ASN A 774 10.29 9.51 2.12
C ASN A 774 11.65 10.19 2.37
N VAL A 775 12.40 10.48 1.31
CA VAL A 775 13.75 11.09 1.41
C VAL A 775 13.78 12.54 1.94
N LYS A 776 12.63 13.12 2.32
CA LYS A 776 12.50 14.47 2.90
C LYS A 776 11.97 14.47 4.33
N GLN A 777 11.08 13.55 4.67
CA GLN A 777 10.44 13.45 5.96
C GLN A 777 9.85 12.06 6.18
N ALA A 778 9.62 11.72 7.44
CA ALA A 778 8.66 10.70 7.82
C ALA A 778 7.50 11.32 8.60
N SER A 779 6.34 10.67 8.58
CA SER A 779 5.13 11.11 9.28
C SER A 779 4.27 9.95 9.76
N LEU A 780 3.42 10.24 10.73
CA LEU A 780 2.41 9.32 11.25
C LEU A 780 1.10 10.07 11.50
N GLN A 781 -0.01 9.46 11.09
CA GLN A 781 -1.37 9.89 11.41
C GLN A 781 -2.20 8.70 11.90
N VAL A 782 -3.07 8.96 12.88
CA VAL A 782 -4.07 8.01 13.38
C VAL A 782 -5.44 8.69 13.31
N ASP A 783 -6.42 8.00 12.73
CA ASP A 783 -7.78 8.49 12.45
C ASP A 783 -7.78 9.89 11.80
N GLN A 784 -8.35 10.88 12.48
CA GLN A 784 -8.41 12.29 12.06
C GLN A 784 -7.57 13.19 12.99
N LEU A 785 -6.65 12.61 13.76
CA LEU A 785 -5.72 13.36 14.59
C LEU A 785 -4.71 14.13 13.71
N PRO A 786 -4.06 15.20 14.23
CA PRO A 786 -2.98 15.88 13.52
C PRO A 786 -1.88 14.91 13.10
N GLN A 787 -1.36 15.10 11.89
CA GLN A 787 -0.22 14.35 11.36
C GLN A 787 1.07 14.83 12.04
N GLU A 788 1.76 13.94 12.73
CA GLU A 788 3.09 14.21 13.29
C GLU A 788 4.16 14.01 12.20
N ILE A 789 5.09 14.96 12.06
CA ILE A 789 6.06 15.01 10.95
C ILE A 789 7.48 15.24 11.48
N ARG A 790 8.43 14.39 11.05
CA ARG A 790 9.86 14.49 11.36
C ARG A 790 10.68 14.57 10.08
N LYS A 791 11.38 15.68 9.87
CA LYS A 791 12.23 15.90 8.68
C LYS A 791 13.41 14.94 8.65
N ALA A 792 13.79 14.50 7.45
CA ALA A 792 15.04 13.80 7.21
C ALA A 792 16.24 14.76 7.26
N PRO A 793 17.46 14.27 7.56
CA PRO A 793 18.70 15.03 7.35
C PRO A 793 18.86 15.48 5.88
N THR A 794 19.54 16.61 5.67
CA THR A 794 19.90 17.08 4.31
C THR A 794 21.02 16.26 3.68
N GLU A 795 21.87 15.65 4.51
CA GLU A 795 22.96 14.76 4.13
C GLU A 795 22.96 13.55 5.07
N GLY A 796 23.17 12.36 4.52
CA GLY A 796 23.06 11.08 5.22
C GLY A 796 22.55 9.97 4.31
N HIS A 797 22.25 8.80 4.87
CA HIS A 797 21.63 7.70 4.15
C HIS A 797 20.14 7.97 3.87
N THR A 798 19.67 7.52 2.70
CA THR A 798 18.28 7.72 2.23
C THR A 798 17.59 6.42 1.82
N ARG A 799 18.32 5.31 1.69
CA ARG A 799 17.81 3.97 1.40
C ARG A 799 17.48 3.24 2.70
N LEU A 800 16.70 2.17 2.61
CA LEU A 800 16.27 1.33 3.74
C LEU A 800 16.56 -0.12 3.35
N GLU A 801 17.68 -0.68 3.82
CA GLU A 801 18.21 -1.96 3.35
C GLU A 801 17.72 -3.13 4.23
N LEU A 802 16.53 -3.63 3.89
CA LEU A 802 15.86 -4.75 4.57
C LEU A 802 16.24 -6.10 3.93
N TYR A 803 16.42 -7.14 4.76
CA TYR A 803 16.63 -8.52 4.27
C TYR A 803 15.67 -9.55 4.88
N SER A 804 15.04 -9.27 6.04
CA SER A 804 14.11 -10.22 6.65
C SER A 804 12.80 -10.29 5.86
N GLN A 805 12.01 -11.34 6.10
CA GLN A 805 10.58 -11.29 5.76
C GLN A 805 9.90 -10.14 6.50
N LEU A 806 8.82 -9.62 5.92
CA LEU A 806 7.91 -8.70 6.60
C LEU A 806 7.01 -9.52 7.54
N TYR A 807 7.02 -9.21 8.83
CA TYR A 807 6.13 -9.77 9.83
C TYR A 807 4.96 -8.82 10.08
N VAL A 808 3.76 -9.36 10.24
CA VAL A 808 2.53 -8.63 10.56
C VAL A 808 1.84 -9.33 11.73
N GLY A 809 1.53 -8.59 12.80
CA GLY A 809 0.93 -9.11 14.03
C GLY A 809 1.90 -9.57 15.12
N ALA A 810 3.19 -9.77 14.83
CA ALA A 810 4.20 -9.93 15.87
C ALA A 810 5.61 -9.50 15.42
N ALA A 811 6.46 -9.26 16.41
CA ALA A 811 7.83 -8.79 16.28
C ALA A 811 8.72 -9.47 17.32
N GLY A 812 9.97 -9.80 16.96
CA GLY A 812 11.01 -10.37 17.85
C GLY A 812 10.67 -11.58 18.76
N GLY A 813 9.44 -12.12 18.72
CA GLY A 813 8.92 -13.08 19.71
C GLY A 813 8.39 -12.46 21.02
N GLN A 814 8.24 -11.13 21.13
CA GLN A 814 7.65 -10.47 22.31
C GLN A 814 6.67 -9.36 21.91
N ARG A 815 5.50 -9.31 22.57
CA ARG A 815 4.39 -8.36 22.33
C ARG A 815 3.78 -8.40 20.91
N GLY A 816 3.38 -9.59 20.46
CA GLY A 816 2.50 -9.71 19.31
C GLY A 816 1.12 -9.06 19.58
N PHE A 817 0.57 -8.44 18.54
CA PHE A 817 -0.74 -7.80 18.53
C PHE A 817 -1.87 -8.82 18.68
N LEU A 818 -2.91 -8.42 19.41
CA LEU A 818 -4.18 -9.13 19.53
C LEU A 818 -5.29 -8.28 18.95
N GLY A 819 -6.23 -8.89 18.22
CA GLY A 819 -7.33 -8.20 17.56
C GLY A 819 -7.28 -8.36 16.04
N CYS A 820 -7.83 -7.40 15.30
CA CYS A 820 -7.92 -7.47 13.83
C CYS A 820 -7.06 -6.41 13.13
N ILE A 821 -6.49 -6.75 11.98
CA ILE A 821 -5.93 -5.82 10.99
C ILE A 821 -6.69 -6.01 9.67
N ARG A 822 -6.97 -4.90 8.96
CA ARG A 822 -7.75 -4.87 7.71
C ARG A 822 -7.17 -3.87 6.72
N SER A 823 -7.30 -4.17 5.42
CA SER A 823 -6.88 -3.31 4.31
C SER A 823 -5.41 -2.87 4.42
N LEU A 824 -4.52 -3.79 4.81
CA LEU A 824 -3.08 -3.50 4.89
C LEU A 824 -2.49 -3.28 3.50
N ARG A 825 -1.98 -2.07 3.28
CA ARG A 825 -1.36 -1.60 2.05
C ARG A 825 0.03 -1.06 2.32
N MET A 826 0.97 -1.35 1.41
CA MET A 826 2.34 -0.84 1.45
C MET A 826 2.80 -0.49 0.03
N ASN A 827 3.24 0.76 -0.21
CA ASN A 827 3.65 1.27 -1.53
C ASN A 827 2.67 0.88 -2.66
N GLY A 828 1.39 1.21 -2.47
CA GLY A 828 0.31 0.87 -3.41
C GLY A 828 -0.09 -0.62 -3.49
N VAL A 829 0.71 -1.54 -2.96
CA VAL A 829 0.41 -2.99 -2.96
C VAL A 829 -0.45 -3.35 -1.74
N THR A 830 -1.65 -3.89 -1.99
CA THR A 830 -2.49 -4.50 -0.95
C THR A 830 -1.94 -5.88 -0.61
N LEU A 831 -1.67 -6.16 0.67
CA LEU A 831 -1.24 -7.48 1.14
C LEU A 831 -2.48 -8.33 1.47
N ASP A 832 -2.64 -9.49 0.82
CA ASP A 832 -3.76 -10.39 1.09
C ASP A 832 -3.60 -11.04 2.48
N LEU A 833 -4.35 -10.52 3.45
CA LEU A 833 -4.37 -11.00 4.83
C LEU A 833 -5.28 -12.23 4.95
N GLU A 834 -6.36 -12.29 4.18
CA GLU A 834 -7.38 -13.33 4.27
C GLU A 834 -6.87 -14.69 3.79
N GLU A 835 -6.29 -14.76 2.59
CA GLU A 835 -5.65 -15.98 2.07
C GLU A 835 -4.42 -16.38 2.89
N ARG A 836 -3.64 -15.39 3.38
CA ARG A 836 -2.48 -15.68 4.25
C ARG A 836 -2.91 -16.22 5.61
N ALA A 837 -4.06 -15.80 6.14
CA ALA A 837 -4.61 -16.28 7.40
C ALA A 837 -5.21 -17.69 7.29
N LYS A 838 -5.84 -18.06 6.16
CA LYS A 838 -6.40 -19.41 5.94
C LYS A 838 -5.39 -20.55 6.12
N VAL A 839 -4.09 -20.26 5.93
CA VAL A 839 -2.99 -21.23 6.04
C VAL A 839 -2.07 -21.01 7.25
N THR A 840 -2.39 -20.08 8.16
CA THR A 840 -1.50 -19.69 9.28
C THR A 840 -2.13 -19.99 10.66
N PRO A 841 -1.56 -20.92 11.46
CA PRO A 841 -2.05 -21.20 12.81
C PRO A 841 -2.03 -19.96 13.72
N GLY A 842 -3.08 -19.78 14.53
CA GLY A 842 -3.20 -18.65 15.44
C GLY A 842 -3.71 -17.35 14.80
N VAL A 843 -3.91 -17.34 13.48
CA VAL A 843 -4.60 -16.24 12.75
C VAL A 843 -5.87 -16.80 12.11
N LYS A 844 -6.93 -15.98 11.98
CA LYS A 844 -8.16 -16.34 11.26
C LYS A 844 -8.46 -15.33 10.15
N PRO A 845 -9.02 -15.76 9.00
CA PRO A 845 -9.50 -14.86 7.96
C PRO A 845 -10.70 -14.02 8.46
N GLY A 846 -10.77 -12.78 8.00
CA GLY A 846 -11.82 -11.84 8.38
C GLY A 846 -11.67 -11.27 9.80
N CYS A 847 -12.73 -10.60 10.27
CA CYS A 847 -12.86 -10.07 11.62
C CYS A 847 -14.31 -10.17 12.08
N SER A 848 -14.69 -11.33 12.62
CA SER A 848 -16.01 -11.59 13.19
C SER A 848 -15.90 -11.81 14.70
N GLY A 849 -16.79 -11.18 15.48
CA GLY A 849 -16.85 -11.36 16.93
C GLY A 849 -17.29 -12.78 17.29
N HIS A 850 -16.84 -13.28 18.44
CA HIS A 850 -17.26 -14.58 18.93
C HIS A 850 -18.77 -14.60 19.22
N CYS A 851 -19.40 -13.51 19.67
CA CYS A 851 -20.84 -13.51 19.94
C CYS A 851 -21.72 -13.66 18.69
N THR A 852 -21.27 -13.28 17.49
CA THR A 852 -22.06 -13.53 16.26
C THR A 852 -21.95 -14.98 15.77
N SER A 853 -20.88 -15.69 16.15
CA SER A 853 -20.61 -17.07 15.70
C SER A 853 -20.89 -18.14 16.77
N TYR A 854 -20.85 -17.76 18.05
CA TYR A 854 -20.94 -18.64 19.22
C TYR A 854 -21.96 -18.14 20.26
N GLY A 855 -22.62 -16.99 20.06
CA GLY A 855 -23.63 -16.48 21.00
C GLY A 855 -24.83 -17.41 21.18
N MET A 856 -25.06 -18.32 20.23
CA MET A 856 -26.06 -19.40 20.34
C MET A 856 -25.81 -20.39 21.49
N TYR A 857 -24.60 -20.45 22.05
CA TYR A 857 -24.29 -21.28 23.23
C TYR A 857 -24.63 -20.60 24.56
N CYS A 858 -25.25 -19.41 24.54
CA CYS A 858 -25.83 -18.77 25.72
C CYS A 858 -27.30 -19.17 25.87
N GLU A 859 -27.52 -20.29 26.55
CA GLU A 859 -28.83 -20.92 26.69
C GLU A 859 -29.74 -20.20 27.70
N ASN A 860 -31.01 -20.61 27.77
CA ASN A 860 -31.99 -20.18 28.78
C ASN A 860 -32.15 -18.64 28.92
N GLY A 861 -31.96 -17.89 27.84
CA GLY A 861 -32.06 -16.42 27.84
C GLY A 861 -30.80 -15.69 28.32
N GLY A 862 -29.67 -16.38 28.46
CA GLY A 862 -28.38 -15.76 28.76
C GLY A 862 -27.91 -14.82 27.65
N LYS A 863 -27.34 -13.67 28.02
CA LYS A 863 -26.86 -12.67 27.05
C LYS A 863 -25.39 -12.91 26.70
N CYS A 864 -25.05 -13.07 25.43
CA CYS A 864 -23.65 -13.15 25.02
C CYS A 864 -22.90 -11.82 25.22
N VAL A 865 -21.69 -11.90 25.76
CA VAL A 865 -20.76 -10.78 25.96
C VAL A 865 -19.41 -11.15 25.34
N GLU A 866 -18.94 -10.29 24.43
CA GLU A 866 -17.68 -10.42 23.68
C GLU A 866 -16.45 -10.20 24.59
N LYS A 867 -15.33 -10.89 24.33
CA LYS A 867 -14.08 -10.79 25.09
C LYS A 867 -12.85 -10.93 24.19
N TYR A 868 -11.73 -10.33 24.62
CA TYR A 868 -10.45 -10.36 23.87
C TYR A 868 -9.91 -11.76 23.55
N ASN A 869 -10.37 -12.79 24.26
CA ASN A 869 -9.99 -14.19 24.10
C ASN A 869 -11.18 -15.16 23.89
N GLY A 870 -12.37 -14.65 23.52
CA GLY A 870 -13.55 -15.48 23.29
C GLY A 870 -14.87 -14.76 23.58
N TYR A 871 -15.82 -15.48 24.16
CA TYR A 871 -17.11 -14.95 24.60
C TYR A 871 -17.45 -15.49 25.99
N SER A 872 -18.46 -14.90 26.63
CA SER A 872 -19.06 -15.44 27.85
C SER A 872 -20.53 -15.06 27.95
N CYS A 873 -21.33 -15.90 28.60
CA CYS A 873 -22.75 -15.65 28.77
C CYS A 873 -23.04 -14.98 30.13
N ASP A 874 -23.74 -13.84 30.09
CA ASP A 874 -24.32 -13.21 31.27
C ASP A 874 -25.66 -13.87 31.61
N CYS A 875 -25.70 -14.54 32.74
CA CYS A 875 -26.86 -15.27 33.25
C CYS A 875 -27.58 -14.50 34.38
N SER A 876 -27.22 -13.25 34.66
CA SER A 876 -27.65 -12.52 35.86
C SER A 876 -29.17 -12.36 36.00
N SER A 877 -29.88 -12.16 34.89
CA SER A 877 -31.35 -12.04 34.83
C SER A 877 -32.10 -13.38 34.66
N THR A 878 -31.40 -14.52 34.65
CA THR A 878 -31.98 -15.86 34.43
C THR A 878 -32.01 -16.68 35.72
N ALA A 879 -32.86 -17.71 35.81
CA ALA A 879 -32.83 -18.68 36.91
C ALA A 879 -31.69 -19.73 36.83
N TYR A 880 -30.64 -19.48 36.04
CA TYR A 880 -29.54 -20.41 35.76
C TYR A 880 -28.17 -19.76 35.98
N ASP A 881 -27.16 -20.57 36.28
CA ASP A 881 -25.76 -20.20 36.51
C ASP A 881 -24.82 -20.90 35.49
N GLY A 882 -23.51 -20.68 35.60
CA GLY A 882 -22.48 -21.34 34.80
C GLY A 882 -22.14 -20.61 33.50
N PRO A 883 -21.07 -21.01 32.79
CA PRO A 883 -20.50 -20.24 31.67
C PRO A 883 -21.42 -20.10 30.44
N PHE A 884 -22.42 -20.97 30.35
CA PHE A 884 -23.40 -21.07 29.25
C PHE A 884 -24.85 -20.91 29.73
N CYS A 885 -25.06 -20.50 30.98
CA CYS A 885 -26.39 -20.37 31.61
C CYS A 885 -27.22 -21.67 31.64
N ILE A 886 -26.56 -22.82 31.86
CA ILE A 886 -27.17 -24.16 31.89
C ILE A 886 -27.18 -24.84 33.27
N LYS A 887 -26.57 -24.24 34.32
CA LYS A 887 -26.59 -24.82 35.67
C LYS A 887 -27.86 -24.36 36.40
N ASP A 888 -28.75 -25.28 36.73
CA ASP A 888 -29.95 -24.98 37.52
C ASP A 888 -29.62 -24.32 38.86
N VAL A 889 -30.32 -23.23 39.19
CA VAL A 889 -30.36 -22.69 40.56
C VAL A 889 -31.59 -23.26 41.28
N GLY A 890 -31.36 -23.88 42.44
CA GLY A 890 -32.39 -24.58 43.21
C GLY A 890 -32.09 -24.61 44.70
N ALA A 891 -33.11 -24.89 45.51
CA ALA A 891 -33.02 -24.97 46.96
C ALA A 891 -34.00 -25.98 47.56
N PHE A 892 -33.62 -26.53 48.71
CA PHE A 892 -34.51 -27.35 49.53
C PHE A 892 -35.33 -26.49 50.50
N PHE A 893 -36.58 -26.89 50.74
CA PHE A 893 -37.53 -26.26 51.66
C PHE A 893 -38.01 -27.30 52.68
N GLU A 894 -37.86 -26.99 53.97
CA GLU A 894 -38.37 -27.79 55.09
C GLU A 894 -39.81 -27.40 55.50
N GLU A 895 -40.44 -28.20 56.36
CA GLU A 895 -41.80 -27.95 56.84
C GLU A 895 -41.89 -26.60 57.58
N GLY A 896 -42.63 -25.66 56.99
CA GLY A 896 -42.85 -24.32 57.54
C GLY A 896 -42.00 -23.20 56.94
N MET A 897 -40.99 -23.53 56.12
CA MET A 897 -40.13 -22.54 55.45
C MET A 897 -40.89 -21.73 54.39
N TRP A 898 -40.43 -20.49 54.15
CA TRP A 898 -40.92 -19.68 53.04
C TRP A 898 -39.87 -18.69 52.51
N LEU A 899 -40.01 -18.37 51.22
CA LEU A 899 -39.34 -17.27 50.54
C LEU A 899 -40.41 -16.36 49.95
N ARG A 900 -40.31 -15.05 50.22
CA ARG A 900 -41.17 -14.00 49.68
C ARG A 900 -40.33 -13.04 48.84
N TYR A 901 -40.71 -12.85 47.58
CA TYR A 901 -40.28 -11.72 46.76
C TYR A 901 -41.33 -10.61 46.85
N SER A 902 -40.92 -9.40 47.22
CA SER A 902 -41.77 -8.22 47.33
C SER A 902 -41.66 -7.36 46.07
N PHE A 903 -42.73 -7.28 45.27
CA PHE A 903 -42.74 -6.40 44.10
C PHE A 903 -42.66 -4.92 44.54
N PRO A 904 -42.01 -4.03 43.78
CA PRO A 904 -41.94 -2.61 44.10
C PRO A 904 -43.35 -1.98 44.11
N SER A 905 -43.76 -1.41 45.25
CA SER A 905 -45.06 -0.74 45.38
C SER A 905 -45.04 0.68 44.78
N PRO A 906 -46.12 1.12 44.10
CA PRO A 906 -46.24 2.50 43.65
C PRO A 906 -46.09 3.50 44.82
N GLY A 907 -45.08 4.39 44.74
CA GLY A 907 -45.00 5.60 45.57
C GLY A 907 -44.12 5.60 46.83
N THR A 908 -43.14 4.69 46.99
CA THR A 908 -42.32 4.65 48.24
C THR A 908 -40.82 4.94 48.09
N THR A 909 -40.27 5.04 46.87
CA THR A 909 -38.81 5.23 46.64
C THR A 909 -38.39 6.64 46.17
N ALA A 910 -39.32 7.60 46.13
CA ALA A 910 -39.08 8.95 45.60
C ALA A 910 -38.23 9.89 46.51
N LYS A 911 -37.65 9.41 47.63
CA LYS A 911 -36.90 10.25 48.58
C LYS A 911 -35.40 9.97 48.68
N ASP A 912 -34.94 8.73 48.50
CA ASP A 912 -33.50 8.42 48.67
C ASP A 912 -32.69 8.61 47.37
N LEU A 913 -33.32 8.44 46.20
CA LEU A 913 -32.62 8.52 44.91
C LEU A 913 -32.34 9.96 44.42
N ALA A 914 -32.93 10.98 45.05
CA ALA A 914 -32.76 12.39 44.69
C ALA A 914 -31.40 13.00 45.09
N SER A 915 -30.55 12.23 45.79
CA SER A 915 -29.27 12.69 46.34
C SER A 915 -28.04 12.36 45.48
N ARG A 916 -28.20 11.58 44.39
CA ARG A 916 -27.09 11.23 43.49
C ARG A 916 -27.51 11.25 42.02
N THR A 917 -26.81 12.12 41.27
CA THR A 917 -26.73 12.30 39.80
C THR A 917 -27.38 13.59 39.31
N LEU A 918 -26.53 14.54 38.93
CA LEU A 918 -26.86 15.67 38.06
C LEU A 918 -26.17 15.46 36.70
N LEU A 919 -26.83 15.95 35.65
CA LEU A 919 -26.38 16.18 34.26
C LEU A 919 -26.85 15.15 33.22
N SER A 920 -27.48 15.71 32.17
CA SER A 920 -27.87 15.15 30.87
C SER A 920 -28.81 13.92 30.83
N SER A 921 -29.84 13.88 29.99
CA SER A 921 -30.55 14.96 29.27
C SER A 921 -31.85 14.41 28.69
N THR A 922 -32.95 15.16 28.86
CA THR A 922 -34.15 15.16 28.02
C THR A 922 -34.56 13.85 27.35
N ASP A 923 -35.47 13.11 27.97
CA ASP A 923 -36.68 12.67 27.26
C ASP A 923 -37.88 12.56 28.20
N THR A 924 -39.04 12.19 27.65
CA THR A 924 -40.40 12.42 28.17
C THR A 924 -40.78 11.78 29.52
N GLU A 925 -41.84 12.37 30.11
CA GLU A 925 -42.54 12.06 31.36
C GLU A 925 -42.48 10.59 31.84
N ALA A 926 -41.67 10.33 32.87
CA ALA A 926 -41.62 9.05 33.58
C ALA A 926 -42.88 8.82 34.45
N THR A 927 -43.99 8.45 33.80
CA THR A 927 -45.14 7.84 34.48
C THR A 927 -44.73 6.46 35.00
N VAL A 928 -44.81 6.27 36.32
CA VAL A 928 -44.52 4.97 36.95
C VAL A 928 -45.58 3.97 36.50
N PRO A 929 -45.22 2.84 35.87
CA PRO A 929 -46.21 1.87 35.41
C PRO A 929 -46.81 1.11 36.58
N ASP A 930 -48.14 1.12 36.70
CA ASP A 930 -48.84 0.08 37.44
C ASP A 930 -48.53 -1.28 36.80
N ILE A 931 -48.04 -2.24 37.59
CA ILE A 931 -47.68 -3.59 37.12
C ILE A 931 -48.96 -4.43 36.96
N ASN A 932 -49.77 -4.07 35.97
CA ASN A 932 -51.06 -4.68 35.65
C ASN A 932 -50.91 -5.60 34.43
N LEU A 933 -50.59 -6.87 34.66
CA LEU A 933 -50.17 -7.81 33.63
C LEU A 933 -51.34 -8.36 32.80
N LYS A 934 -51.29 -8.13 31.48
CA LYS A 934 -52.12 -8.85 30.50
C LYS A 934 -51.54 -10.19 30.08
N ALA A 935 -50.23 -10.39 30.27
CA ALA A 935 -49.53 -11.62 29.99
C ALA A 935 -48.47 -11.85 31.07
N GLU A 936 -48.22 -13.11 31.42
CA GLU A 936 -47.11 -13.51 32.27
C GLU A 936 -46.58 -14.89 31.89
N GLU A 937 -45.29 -15.09 32.13
CA GLU A 937 -44.61 -16.38 32.01
C GLU A 937 -44.09 -16.82 33.39
N LEU A 938 -44.42 -18.04 33.78
CA LEU A 938 -43.97 -18.68 35.01
C LEU A 938 -43.39 -20.05 34.68
N SER A 939 -42.07 -20.17 34.81
CA SER A 939 -41.39 -21.47 34.77
C SER A 939 -40.78 -21.81 36.12
N PHE A 940 -40.84 -23.09 36.49
CA PHE A 940 -40.13 -23.65 37.64
C PHE A 940 -40.03 -25.18 37.53
N SER A 941 -39.26 -25.79 38.41
CA SER A 941 -39.25 -27.24 38.63
C SER A 941 -39.36 -27.54 40.12
N PHE A 942 -40.01 -28.66 40.47
CA PHE A 942 -40.22 -29.07 41.85
C PHE A 942 -40.07 -30.58 42.04
N SER A 943 -39.62 -31.02 43.22
CA SER A 943 -39.68 -32.43 43.65
C SER A 943 -40.19 -32.53 45.08
N THR A 944 -41.18 -33.40 45.31
CA THR A 944 -41.78 -33.62 46.64
C THR A 944 -42.41 -34.99 46.77
N THR A 945 -42.50 -35.48 48.02
CA THR A 945 -43.26 -36.67 48.42
C THR A 945 -44.47 -36.31 49.30
N LYS A 946 -44.79 -35.02 49.43
CA LYS A 946 -45.84 -34.49 50.32
C LYS A 946 -47.05 -34.02 49.50
N SER A 947 -48.24 -34.32 49.98
CA SER A 947 -49.52 -33.89 49.39
C SER A 947 -50.58 -33.83 50.49
N PRO A 948 -51.49 -32.84 50.48
CA PRO A 948 -51.48 -31.66 49.62
C PRO A 948 -50.40 -30.63 50.02
N CYS A 949 -50.01 -29.75 49.10
CA CYS A 949 -49.14 -28.60 49.40
C CYS A 949 -49.29 -27.47 48.36
N VAL A 950 -49.05 -26.22 48.76
CA VAL A 950 -48.94 -25.08 47.84
C VAL A 950 -47.48 -24.92 47.42
N LEU A 951 -47.19 -24.92 46.11
CA LEU A 951 -45.83 -24.80 45.58
C LEU A 951 -45.41 -23.33 45.44
N LEU A 952 -46.32 -22.53 44.87
CA LEU A 952 -46.11 -21.14 44.51
C LEU A 952 -47.43 -20.36 44.61
N TYR A 953 -47.36 -19.13 45.12
CA TYR A 953 -48.52 -18.23 45.25
C TYR A 953 -48.13 -16.79 44.96
N ILE A 954 -48.79 -16.14 44.00
CA ILE A 954 -48.61 -14.74 43.66
C ILE A 954 -49.86 -13.97 44.07
N SER A 955 -49.68 -12.93 44.89
CA SER A 955 -50.73 -12.06 45.40
C SER A 955 -50.71 -10.68 44.75
N SER A 956 -51.86 -10.01 44.77
CA SER A 956 -52.03 -8.60 44.45
C SER A 956 -52.51 -7.78 45.66
N TYR A 957 -52.62 -6.47 45.46
CA TYR A 957 -53.39 -5.57 46.32
C TYR A 957 -54.91 -5.56 45.98
N SER A 958 -55.32 -6.05 44.80
CA SER A 958 -56.72 -6.08 44.33
C SER A 958 -57.52 -7.31 44.78
N LEU A 959 -56.89 -8.27 45.48
CA LEU A 959 -57.37 -9.64 45.78
C LEU A 959 -57.31 -10.63 44.61
N ASP A 960 -56.80 -10.19 43.45
CA ASP A 960 -56.37 -11.07 42.36
C ASP A 960 -55.22 -11.96 42.84
N TYR A 961 -55.18 -13.23 42.41
CA TYR A 961 -54.09 -14.15 42.72
C TYR A 961 -53.88 -15.22 41.64
N MET A 962 -52.65 -15.72 41.56
CA MET A 962 -52.28 -16.95 40.84
C MET A 962 -51.68 -17.93 41.84
N ALA A 963 -52.09 -19.19 41.80
CA ALA A 963 -51.58 -20.23 42.69
C ALA A 963 -51.30 -21.53 41.95
N VAL A 964 -50.23 -22.23 42.34
CA VAL A 964 -49.93 -23.59 41.87
C VAL A 964 -49.76 -24.51 43.07
N LEU A 965 -50.52 -25.60 43.11
CA LEU A 965 -50.61 -26.51 44.25
C LEU A 965 -50.75 -27.97 43.84
N VAL A 966 -50.40 -28.87 44.76
CA VAL A 966 -50.66 -30.32 44.63
C VAL A 966 -51.90 -30.66 45.46
N LYS A 967 -52.95 -31.17 44.80
CA LYS A 967 -54.19 -31.63 45.44
C LYS A 967 -53.93 -32.85 46.34
N PRO A 968 -54.83 -33.19 47.29
CA PRO A 968 -54.71 -34.42 48.11
C PRO A 968 -54.64 -35.75 47.33
N SER A 969 -55.01 -35.76 46.05
CA SER A 969 -54.85 -36.92 45.14
C SER A 969 -53.43 -37.07 44.59
N GLY A 970 -52.57 -36.06 44.77
CA GLY A 970 -51.25 -35.94 44.15
C GLY A 970 -51.24 -35.22 42.79
N ASN A 971 -52.41 -34.89 42.22
CA ASN A 971 -52.49 -34.20 40.92
C ASN A 971 -52.15 -32.70 41.10
N LEU A 972 -51.50 -32.12 40.09
CA LEU A 972 -51.24 -30.68 40.05
C LEU A 972 -52.54 -29.90 39.75
N GLN A 973 -52.72 -28.75 40.41
CA GLN A 973 -53.80 -27.80 40.12
C GLN A 973 -53.21 -26.39 40.06
N ILE A 974 -53.59 -25.64 39.02
CA ILE A 974 -53.29 -24.22 38.86
C ILE A 974 -54.58 -23.45 39.03
N ARG A 975 -54.55 -22.35 39.79
CA ARG A 975 -55.74 -21.53 40.10
C ARG A 975 -55.48 -20.07 39.75
N TYR A 976 -56.41 -19.49 39.02
CA TYR A 976 -56.44 -18.07 38.69
C TYR A 976 -57.69 -17.41 39.26
N ASN A 977 -57.49 -16.31 40.00
CA ASN A 977 -58.55 -15.36 40.33
C ASN A 977 -58.08 -13.98 39.85
N LEU A 978 -58.65 -13.47 38.76
CA LEU A 978 -58.36 -12.13 38.23
C LEU A 978 -59.58 -11.20 38.36
N GLY A 979 -60.56 -11.54 39.21
CA GLY A 979 -61.83 -10.84 39.29
C GLY A 979 -62.86 -11.26 38.22
N GLY A 980 -63.99 -10.56 38.20
CA GLY A 980 -65.15 -10.82 37.32
C GLY A 980 -65.98 -12.09 37.66
N THR A 981 -65.34 -13.13 38.20
CA THR A 981 -65.96 -14.41 38.59
C THR A 981 -66.23 -14.50 40.10
N ARG A 982 -67.08 -15.47 40.51
CA ARG A 982 -67.40 -15.73 41.95
C ARG A 982 -66.49 -16.74 42.62
N GLU A 983 -65.86 -17.60 41.83
CA GLU A 983 -65.00 -18.71 42.25
C GLU A 983 -63.78 -18.73 41.32
N PRO A 984 -62.58 -19.10 41.80
CA PRO A 984 -61.37 -19.11 40.99
C PRO A 984 -61.47 -20.11 39.83
N TYR A 985 -60.88 -19.75 38.68
CA TYR A 985 -60.73 -20.67 37.57
C TYR A 985 -59.64 -21.70 37.91
N ASN A 986 -60.01 -22.98 37.90
CA ASN A 986 -59.15 -24.09 38.25
C ASN A 986 -58.77 -24.89 37.00
N ILE A 987 -57.48 -25.02 36.73
CA ILE A 987 -56.92 -25.94 35.75
C ILE A 987 -56.45 -27.18 36.53
N ASP A 988 -57.21 -28.26 36.42
CA ASP A 988 -56.92 -29.55 37.04
C ASP A 988 -56.14 -30.44 36.08
N VAL A 989 -54.90 -30.80 36.45
CA VAL A 989 -53.97 -31.55 35.59
C VAL A 989 -54.06 -33.04 35.92
N ASP A 990 -54.96 -33.75 35.25
CA ASP A 990 -55.20 -35.17 35.50
C ASP A 990 -54.13 -36.07 34.86
N HIS A 991 -53.02 -36.16 35.59
CA HIS A 991 -51.90 -37.07 35.38
C HIS A 991 -51.65 -37.89 36.66
N ARG A 992 -50.63 -38.75 36.65
CA ARG A 992 -50.14 -39.49 37.83
C ARG A 992 -49.82 -38.55 39.00
N SER A 993 -49.84 -39.06 40.23
CA SER A 993 -49.40 -38.28 41.41
C SER A 993 -48.01 -37.69 41.20
N MET A 994 -47.90 -36.37 41.36
CA MET A 994 -46.66 -35.59 41.27
C MET A 994 -45.91 -35.53 42.63
N ALA A 995 -46.56 -35.95 43.71
CA ALA A 995 -45.95 -36.12 45.02
C ALA A 995 -45.19 -37.47 45.12
N ASN A 996 -44.35 -37.77 44.11
CA ASN A 996 -43.67 -39.05 43.93
C ASN A 996 -42.15 -39.01 44.19
N GLY A 997 -41.59 -37.84 44.51
CA GLY A 997 -40.17 -37.60 44.79
C GLY A 997 -39.29 -37.33 43.57
N GLN A 998 -39.80 -37.45 42.34
CA GLN A 998 -39.06 -37.09 41.11
C GLN A 998 -39.14 -35.58 40.84
N PRO A 999 -38.16 -35.00 40.12
CA PRO A 999 -38.28 -33.63 39.62
C PRO A 999 -39.30 -33.54 38.49
N HIS A 1000 -40.25 -32.62 38.64
CA HIS A 1000 -41.24 -32.24 37.64
C HIS A 1000 -41.00 -30.80 37.19
N SER A 1001 -41.16 -30.53 35.89
CA SER A 1001 -40.97 -29.20 35.31
C SER A 1001 -42.31 -28.60 34.90
N VAL A 1002 -42.58 -27.36 35.29
CA VAL A 1002 -43.82 -26.63 35.00
C VAL A 1002 -43.46 -25.36 34.23
N ASN A 1003 -44.05 -25.16 33.04
CA ASN A 1003 -44.09 -23.84 32.41
C ASN A 1003 -45.55 -23.44 32.16
N ILE A 1004 -45.90 -22.22 32.57
CA ILE A 1004 -47.23 -21.63 32.41
C ILE A 1004 -47.04 -20.26 31.75
N THR A 1005 -47.56 -20.12 30.53
CA THR A 1005 -47.57 -18.84 29.82
C THR A 1005 -49.02 -18.40 29.62
N ARG A 1006 -49.41 -17.27 30.19
CA ARG A 1006 -50.70 -16.64 29.90
C ARG A 1006 -50.50 -15.47 28.95
N ASN A 1007 -51.34 -15.37 27.93
CA ASN A 1007 -51.50 -14.17 27.12
C ASN A 1007 -52.98 -13.82 26.99
N GLU A 1008 -53.39 -12.69 27.56
CA GLU A 1008 -54.77 -12.27 27.74
C GLU A 1008 -55.64 -13.37 28.37
N ARG A 1009 -56.49 -14.04 27.57
CA ARG A 1009 -57.38 -15.12 28.05
C ARG A 1009 -56.79 -16.52 27.87
N ASP A 1010 -55.74 -16.67 27.08
CA ASP A 1010 -55.21 -17.97 26.69
C ASP A 1010 -54.05 -18.34 27.65
N ILE A 1011 -54.14 -19.52 28.27
CA ILE A 1011 -53.16 -20.08 29.19
C ILE A 1011 -52.59 -21.35 28.56
N VAL A 1012 -51.31 -21.34 28.22
CA VAL A 1012 -50.56 -22.53 27.79
C VAL A 1012 -49.84 -23.11 28.99
N LEU A 1013 -50.11 -24.38 29.29
CA LEU A 1013 -49.43 -25.15 30.32
C LEU A 1013 -48.61 -26.27 29.68
N GLN A 1014 -47.31 -26.32 29.97
CA GLN A 1014 -46.48 -27.47 29.70
C GLN A 1014 -46.04 -28.11 31.04
N LEU A 1015 -46.21 -29.43 31.15
CA LEU A 1015 -45.69 -30.22 32.26
C LEU A 1015 -44.70 -31.26 31.75
N ASP A 1016 -43.53 -31.37 32.39
CA ASP A 1016 -42.44 -32.25 32.01
C ASP A 1016 -42.15 -32.18 30.49
N HIS A 1017 -42.18 -33.34 29.82
CA HIS A 1017 -42.06 -33.48 28.37
C HIS A 1017 -43.41 -33.83 27.71
N TYR A 1018 -44.53 -33.60 28.39
CA TYR A 1018 -45.85 -33.73 27.78
C TYR A 1018 -46.11 -32.55 26.82
N PRO A 1019 -46.89 -32.74 25.74
CA PRO A 1019 -47.24 -31.65 24.83
C PRO A 1019 -47.94 -30.49 25.59
N PRO A 1020 -47.64 -29.22 25.26
CA PRO A 1020 -48.32 -28.09 25.87
C PRO A 1020 -49.85 -28.15 25.65
N ALA A 1021 -50.60 -27.94 26.73
CA ALA A 1021 -52.05 -27.93 26.73
C ALA A 1021 -52.57 -26.50 26.91
N SER A 1022 -53.48 -26.07 26.03
CA SER A 1022 -54.10 -24.74 26.08
C SER A 1022 -55.43 -24.78 26.83
N TYR A 1023 -55.61 -23.81 27.73
CA TYR A 1023 -56.81 -23.56 28.52
C TYR A 1023 -57.20 -22.08 28.38
N ASN A 1024 -58.49 -21.75 28.39
CA ASN A 1024 -58.93 -20.37 28.22
C ASN A 1024 -59.70 -19.90 29.46
N LEU A 1025 -59.32 -18.72 29.97
CA LEU A 1025 -60.03 -18.05 31.06
C LEU A 1025 -61.52 -17.85 30.70
N PRO A 1026 -62.46 -18.11 31.62
CA PRO A 1026 -63.88 -17.89 31.39
C PRO A 1026 -64.16 -16.47 30.88
N THR A 1027 -65.12 -16.32 29.96
CA THR A 1027 -65.46 -14.99 29.37
C THR A 1027 -65.89 -13.96 30.40
N ALA A 1028 -66.41 -14.40 31.56
CA ALA A 1028 -66.75 -13.56 32.70
C ALA A 1028 -65.57 -13.21 33.63
N SER A 1029 -64.39 -13.83 33.46
CA SER A 1029 -63.15 -13.42 34.12
C SER A 1029 -62.63 -12.14 33.49
N ASP A 1030 -61.96 -11.30 34.30
CA ASP A 1030 -61.05 -10.28 33.77
C ASP A 1030 -59.85 -10.94 33.08
N VAL A 1031 -59.11 -10.10 32.36
CA VAL A 1031 -57.97 -10.39 31.49
C VAL A 1031 -56.68 -9.78 32.06
N GLN A 1032 -56.79 -8.90 33.07
CA GLN A 1032 -55.67 -8.17 33.65
C GLN A 1032 -55.40 -8.60 35.08
N PHE A 1033 -54.17 -9.01 35.39
CA PHE A 1033 -53.71 -9.32 36.74
C PHE A 1033 -53.15 -8.04 37.35
N ASN A 1034 -53.96 -7.38 38.18
CA ASN A 1034 -53.69 -6.01 38.62
C ASN A 1034 -52.78 -5.97 39.85
N SER A 1035 -52.03 -4.87 40.01
CA SER A 1035 -51.40 -4.44 41.26
C SER A 1035 -50.68 -5.56 42.04
N LEU A 1036 -49.69 -6.22 41.43
CA LEU A 1036 -48.91 -7.28 42.08
C LEU A 1036 -48.28 -6.83 43.41
N LYS A 1037 -48.34 -7.70 44.43
CA LYS A 1037 -47.93 -7.44 45.82
C LYS A 1037 -46.74 -8.30 46.24
N ALA A 1038 -46.84 -9.62 46.12
CA ALA A 1038 -45.76 -10.54 46.47
C ALA A 1038 -45.84 -11.89 45.74
N LEU A 1039 -44.70 -12.53 45.56
CA LEU A 1039 -44.58 -13.93 45.13
C LEU A 1039 -44.00 -14.75 46.30
N PHE A 1040 -44.67 -15.84 46.65
CA PHE A 1040 -44.28 -16.77 47.72
C PHE A 1040 -43.90 -18.14 47.16
N LEU A 1041 -42.83 -18.70 47.70
CA LEU A 1041 -42.39 -20.09 47.52
C LEU A 1041 -42.36 -20.79 48.89
N GLY A 1042 -42.74 -22.06 48.93
CA GLY A 1042 -42.89 -22.77 50.20
C GLY A 1042 -44.21 -22.40 50.88
N LYS A 1043 -44.17 -21.98 52.14
CA LYS A 1043 -45.36 -21.57 52.90
C LYS A 1043 -45.83 -20.15 52.55
N VAL A 1044 -47.12 -19.97 52.34
CA VAL A 1044 -47.75 -18.66 52.13
C VAL A 1044 -48.02 -17.99 53.49
N ILE A 1045 -47.54 -16.77 53.70
CA ILE A 1045 -47.80 -15.98 54.91
C ILE A 1045 -48.46 -14.62 54.61
N GLU A 1046 -49.26 -14.57 53.55
CA GLU A 1046 -49.87 -13.33 53.07
C GLU A 1046 -50.87 -12.73 54.07
N THR A 1047 -50.84 -11.40 54.22
CA THR A 1047 -51.75 -10.64 55.06
C THR A 1047 -52.96 -10.18 54.25
N GLY A 1048 -54.07 -10.92 54.39
CA GLY A 1048 -55.34 -10.62 53.73
C GLY A 1048 -56.32 -11.79 53.76
N LYS A 1049 -57.38 -11.71 52.94
CA LYS A 1049 -58.33 -12.80 52.73
C LYS A 1049 -57.75 -13.82 51.72
N ILE A 1050 -56.99 -14.79 52.24
CA ILE A 1050 -56.52 -15.94 51.45
C ILE A 1050 -57.73 -16.85 51.11
N ASP A 1051 -57.68 -17.50 49.95
CA ASP A 1051 -58.65 -18.53 49.53
C ASP A 1051 -58.67 -19.72 50.50
N GLN A 1052 -59.85 -20.32 50.72
CA GLN A 1052 -60.05 -21.35 51.74
C GLN A 1052 -59.28 -22.66 51.44
N ASP A 1053 -59.13 -23.06 50.18
CA ASP A 1053 -58.34 -24.25 49.83
C ASP A 1053 -56.84 -23.94 49.88
N ILE A 1054 -56.41 -22.73 49.48
CA ILE A 1054 -55.01 -22.31 49.63
C ILE A 1054 -54.62 -22.33 51.11
N TYR A 1055 -55.43 -21.74 51.99
CA TYR A 1055 -55.21 -21.77 53.44
C TYR A 1055 -55.14 -23.20 54.00
N LYS A 1056 -56.03 -24.08 53.55
CA LYS A 1056 -56.12 -25.50 53.93
C LYS A 1056 -54.91 -26.34 53.48
N TYR A 1057 -54.34 -26.07 52.31
CA TYR A 1057 -53.16 -26.78 51.77
C TYR A 1057 -51.82 -26.12 52.14
N ASN A 1058 -51.86 -25.04 52.93
CA ASN A 1058 -50.70 -24.26 53.37
C ASN A 1058 -50.18 -24.64 54.78
N THR A 1059 -50.68 -25.75 55.35
CA THR A 1059 -50.21 -26.29 56.64
C THR A 1059 -49.87 -27.78 56.46
N PRO A 1060 -48.60 -28.21 56.65
CA PRO A 1060 -47.45 -27.43 57.12
C PRO A 1060 -46.90 -26.41 56.11
N GLY A 1061 -47.12 -26.63 54.81
CA GLY A 1061 -46.55 -25.88 53.68
C GLY A 1061 -46.05 -26.85 52.60
N PHE A 1062 -45.32 -26.37 51.59
CA PHE A 1062 -44.51 -27.24 50.73
C PHE A 1062 -43.23 -27.69 51.46
N THR A 1063 -42.79 -28.91 51.14
CA THR A 1063 -41.54 -29.48 51.62
C THR A 1063 -40.98 -30.40 50.53
N GLY A 1064 -39.70 -30.23 50.21
CA GLY A 1064 -39.12 -30.75 48.97
C GLY A 1064 -38.17 -29.73 48.35
N CYS A 1065 -37.88 -29.87 47.07
CA CYS A 1065 -36.94 -29.00 46.36
C CYS A 1065 -37.63 -28.18 45.27
N LEU A 1066 -37.24 -26.92 45.11
CA LEU A 1066 -37.66 -26.03 44.02
C LEU A 1066 -36.41 -25.56 43.25
N SER A 1067 -36.45 -25.57 41.93
CA SER A 1067 -35.39 -25.04 41.06
C SER A 1067 -35.96 -24.32 39.84
N ARG A 1068 -35.10 -23.62 39.08
CA ARG A 1068 -35.44 -22.90 37.84
C ARG A 1068 -36.57 -21.86 38.00
N VAL A 1069 -36.85 -21.39 39.22
CA VAL A 1069 -38.00 -20.53 39.50
C VAL A 1069 -37.80 -19.17 38.85
N GLN A 1070 -38.55 -18.89 37.80
CA GLN A 1070 -38.52 -17.64 37.05
C GLN A 1070 -39.95 -17.17 36.74
N PHE A 1071 -40.25 -15.93 37.13
CA PHE A 1071 -41.49 -15.23 36.81
C PHE A 1071 -41.16 -14.00 35.98
N ASN A 1072 -41.52 -14.02 34.69
CA ASN A 1072 -41.06 -13.07 33.68
C ASN A 1072 -39.51 -12.94 33.73
N GLN A 1073 -38.98 -11.76 34.05
CA GLN A 1073 -37.54 -11.47 34.17
C GLN A 1073 -37.01 -11.54 35.62
N ILE A 1074 -37.76 -12.18 36.54
CA ILE A 1074 -37.44 -12.23 37.97
C ILE A 1074 -37.18 -13.69 38.37
N ALA A 1075 -35.96 -13.99 38.81
CA ALA A 1075 -35.57 -15.28 39.37
C ALA A 1075 -35.48 -15.18 40.92
N PRO A 1076 -36.60 -15.23 41.67
CA PRO A 1076 -36.62 -14.92 43.10
C PRO A 1076 -35.76 -15.89 43.94
N LEU A 1077 -35.64 -17.14 43.51
CA LEU A 1077 -34.80 -18.14 44.17
C LEU A 1077 -33.30 -17.89 43.95
N LYS A 1078 -32.92 -17.36 42.79
CA LYS A 1078 -31.54 -16.94 42.52
C LYS A 1078 -31.18 -15.67 43.30
N ALA A 1079 -32.09 -14.70 43.36
CA ALA A 1079 -31.90 -13.48 44.16
C ALA A 1079 -31.78 -13.75 45.68
N ALA A 1080 -32.26 -14.91 46.16
CA ALA A 1080 -31.99 -15.40 47.51
C ALA A 1080 -30.60 -16.03 47.68
N LEU A 1081 -30.19 -16.89 46.74
CA LEU A 1081 -28.94 -17.67 46.81
C LEU A 1081 -27.69 -16.95 46.26
N ARG A 1082 -27.87 -15.80 45.59
CA ARG A 1082 -26.81 -14.97 45.01
C ARG A 1082 -27.05 -13.50 45.40
N PRO A 1083 -26.22 -12.91 46.29
CA PRO A 1083 -26.42 -11.53 46.73
C PRO A 1083 -26.23 -10.55 45.57
N THR A 1084 -27.28 -9.82 45.25
CA THR A 1084 -27.38 -8.87 44.13
C THR A 1084 -28.26 -7.68 44.54
N ASN A 1085 -28.34 -6.63 43.72
CA ASN A 1085 -29.19 -5.46 44.04
C ASN A 1085 -30.67 -5.85 44.26
N THR A 1086 -31.17 -6.89 43.58
CA THR A 1086 -32.55 -7.40 43.73
C THR A 1086 -32.76 -8.24 44.99
N SER A 1087 -31.71 -8.70 45.68
CA SER A 1087 -31.84 -9.39 46.98
C SER A 1087 -32.49 -8.53 48.06
N SER A 1088 -32.46 -7.19 47.92
CA SER A 1088 -33.18 -6.24 48.78
C SER A 1088 -34.70 -6.43 48.79
N HIS A 1089 -35.26 -7.05 47.75
CA HIS A 1089 -36.69 -7.37 47.61
C HIS A 1089 -37.05 -8.77 48.14
N VAL A 1090 -36.08 -9.55 48.62
CA VAL A 1090 -36.27 -10.94 49.06
C VAL A 1090 -36.29 -11.03 50.58
N HIS A 1091 -37.23 -11.80 51.12
CA HIS A 1091 -37.31 -12.16 52.54
C HIS A 1091 -37.47 -13.67 52.68
N ILE A 1092 -36.79 -14.27 53.65
CA ILE A 1092 -36.72 -15.73 53.83
C ILE A 1092 -36.96 -16.04 55.32
N GLN A 1093 -37.65 -17.14 55.60
CA GLN A 1093 -37.79 -17.71 56.94
C GLN A 1093 -37.35 -19.18 56.94
N GLY A 1094 -36.37 -19.50 57.79
CA GLY A 1094 -35.62 -20.75 57.76
C GLY A 1094 -34.29 -20.58 56.99
N GLU A 1095 -33.47 -21.63 56.99
CA GLU A 1095 -32.16 -21.64 56.34
C GLU A 1095 -32.27 -22.25 54.93
N LEU A 1096 -32.10 -21.42 53.88
CA LEU A 1096 -32.31 -21.84 52.50
C LEU A 1096 -31.05 -22.52 51.93
N VAL A 1097 -31.04 -23.84 51.89
CA VAL A 1097 -29.91 -24.65 51.41
C VAL A 1097 -29.98 -24.85 49.89
N GLU A 1098 -28.94 -24.44 49.15
CA GLU A 1098 -28.81 -24.68 47.70
C GLU A 1098 -28.81 -26.19 47.40
N SER A 1099 -29.59 -26.60 46.39
CA SER A 1099 -29.78 -28.00 46.02
C SER A 1099 -30.02 -28.15 44.52
N ASN A 1100 -29.52 -29.24 43.94
CA ASN A 1100 -29.72 -29.55 42.52
C ASN A 1100 -31.11 -30.13 42.20
N CYS A 1101 -31.95 -30.35 43.22
CA CYS A 1101 -33.31 -30.89 43.11
C CYS A 1101 -33.45 -32.23 42.35
N GLY A 1102 -32.36 -32.99 42.18
CA GLY A 1102 -32.35 -34.23 41.39
C GLY A 1102 -32.24 -34.03 39.88
N ALA A 1103 -31.92 -32.82 39.41
CA ALA A 1103 -31.67 -32.57 37.99
C ALA A 1103 -30.43 -33.31 37.48
N SER A 1104 -30.57 -34.04 36.38
CA SER A 1104 -29.45 -34.66 35.68
C SER A 1104 -28.73 -33.60 34.82
N PRO A 1105 -27.40 -33.41 34.94
CA PRO A 1105 -26.70 -32.45 34.10
C PRO A 1105 -26.68 -32.94 32.64
N LEU A 1106 -27.03 -32.06 31.70
CA LEU A 1106 -26.79 -32.28 30.27
C LEU A 1106 -25.27 -32.28 30.04
N THR A 1107 -24.70 -33.46 29.78
CA THR A 1107 -23.28 -33.64 29.49
C THR A 1107 -22.95 -33.20 28.06
N ILE A 1108 -23.01 -31.89 27.81
CA ILE A 1108 -22.23 -31.28 26.73
C ILE A 1108 -20.75 -31.53 27.07
N PRO A 1109 -19.94 -32.09 26.15
CA PRO A 1109 -18.53 -32.32 26.43
C PRO A 1109 -17.82 -31.00 26.73
N PRO A 1110 -17.06 -30.87 27.83
CA PRO A 1110 -16.22 -29.71 28.02
C PRO A 1110 -15.15 -29.70 26.93
N MET A 1111 -15.24 -28.76 25.98
CA MET A 1111 -14.03 -28.33 25.28
C MET A 1111 -13.05 -27.83 26.35
N SER A 1112 -11.84 -28.39 26.32
CA SER A 1112 -10.84 -28.15 27.35
C SER A 1112 -10.56 -26.66 27.50
N ALA A 1113 -10.91 -26.09 28.66
CA ALA A 1113 -10.41 -24.79 29.04
C ALA A 1113 -8.88 -24.82 28.99
N ALA A 1114 -8.27 -23.90 28.26
CA ALA A 1114 -6.83 -23.76 28.23
C ALA A 1114 -6.36 -23.47 29.65
N THR A 1115 -5.52 -24.34 30.21
CA THR A 1115 -4.96 -24.17 31.55
C THR A 1115 -4.12 -22.90 31.60
N ASP A 1116 -4.51 -21.96 32.46
CA ASP A 1116 -3.68 -20.83 32.85
C ASP A 1116 -2.38 -21.33 33.49
N PRO A 1117 -1.19 -20.99 32.96
CA PRO A 1117 0.08 -21.37 33.55
C PRO A 1117 0.43 -20.63 34.85
N TRP A 1118 -0.32 -19.61 35.27
CA TRP A 1118 0.16 -18.57 36.19
C TRP A 1118 -0.55 -18.43 37.53
N HIS A 1119 -1.38 -19.39 37.95
CA HIS A 1119 -1.85 -19.46 39.34
C HIS A 1119 -1.50 -20.77 40.05
N LEU A 1120 -0.49 -20.68 40.93
CA LEU A 1120 -0.21 -21.65 41.98
C LEU A 1120 -1.09 -21.31 43.19
N ASP A 1121 -1.96 -22.22 43.60
CA ASP A 1121 -2.76 -22.03 44.83
C ASP A 1121 -1.94 -22.39 46.08
N SER A 1122 -2.20 -21.69 47.19
CA SER A 1122 -1.23 -21.61 48.30
C SER A 1122 -1.58 -22.46 49.53
N ALA A 1123 -0.68 -23.37 49.91
CA ALA A 1123 -0.76 -24.15 51.16
C ALA A 1123 0.64 -24.36 51.78
N SER A 1124 0.88 -23.64 52.87
CA SER A 1124 2.07 -23.60 53.75
C SER A 1124 3.02 -24.81 53.80
N ALA A 1125 4.31 -24.55 53.53
CA ALA A 1125 5.47 -25.24 54.12
C ALA A 1125 6.64 -24.24 54.24
N ASP A 1126 7.53 -24.43 55.22
CA ASP A 1126 8.31 -23.35 55.84
C ASP A 1126 9.84 -23.39 55.56
N PHE A 1127 10.48 -22.21 55.45
CA PHE A 1127 11.94 -21.93 55.50
C PHE A 1127 12.93 -22.58 54.48
N PRO A 1128 14.18 -22.06 54.31
CA PRO A 1128 14.71 -20.69 54.53
C PRO A 1128 15.57 -20.12 53.35
N TYR A 1129 16.04 -18.88 53.52
CA TYR A 1129 17.09 -18.20 52.74
C TYR A 1129 18.41 -19.00 52.57
N ASN A 1130 19.01 -19.01 51.37
CA ASN A 1130 20.26 -18.29 51.06
C ASN A 1130 20.88 -18.56 49.67
N GLY A 1131 21.32 -17.49 49.00
CA GLY A 1131 22.72 -17.37 48.54
C GLY A 1131 23.16 -17.85 47.14
N GLN A 1132 23.88 -16.93 46.48
CA GLN A 1132 24.90 -17.16 45.42
C GLN A 1132 24.44 -17.52 44.00
N ALA A 1133 25.38 -17.40 43.06
CA ALA A 1133 25.20 -17.38 41.60
C ALA A 1133 26.29 -18.22 40.91
N ILE A 1134 26.29 -18.22 39.56
CA ILE A 1134 27.23 -18.90 38.63
C ILE A 1134 26.89 -20.38 38.40
N GLY A 1135 26.88 -20.82 37.13
CA GLY A 1135 26.84 -22.23 36.76
C GLY A 1135 26.39 -22.53 35.32
N ASP A 1136 27.32 -22.49 34.36
CA ASP A 1136 27.11 -23.05 33.02
C ASP A 1136 26.88 -24.58 33.08
N GLY A 1137 25.98 -25.11 32.26
CA GLY A 1137 25.53 -26.49 32.39
C GLY A 1137 24.78 -27.08 31.18
N VAL A 1138 25.37 -27.01 29.97
CA VAL A 1138 24.77 -27.63 28.78
C VAL A 1138 24.62 -29.16 28.96
N ASN A 1139 23.38 -29.64 29.00
CA ASN A 1139 23.06 -31.02 29.37
C ASN A 1139 23.46 -32.02 28.27
N ARG A 1140 24.42 -32.89 28.57
CA ARG A 1140 25.18 -33.71 27.60
C ARG A 1140 24.39 -34.88 26.95
N ASN A 1141 23.08 -34.97 27.20
CA ASN A 1141 22.23 -36.06 26.70
C ASN A 1141 21.48 -35.73 25.39
N SER A 1142 21.31 -34.46 25.03
CA SER A 1142 20.61 -34.05 23.80
C SER A 1142 21.38 -34.39 22.51
N ALA A 1143 22.70 -34.18 22.52
CA ALA A 1143 23.57 -34.41 21.37
C ALA A 1143 23.59 -35.88 20.90
N ILE A 1144 23.43 -36.84 21.83
CA ILE A 1144 23.38 -38.27 21.51
C ILE A 1144 22.10 -38.60 20.72
N ILE A 1145 20.96 -38.05 21.14
CA ILE A 1145 19.66 -38.25 20.47
C ILE A 1145 19.68 -37.63 19.07
N GLY A 1146 20.18 -36.40 18.94
CA GLY A 1146 20.35 -35.73 17.65
C GLY A 1146 21.28 -36.50 16.70
N GLY A 1147 22.39 -37.04 17.21
CA GLY A 1147 23.32 -37.87 16.44
C GLY A 1147 22.68 -39.16 15.92
N VAL A 1148 21.89 -39.86 16.72
CA VAL A 1148 21.16 -41.07 16.29
C VAL A 1148 20.16 -40.74 15.18
N ILE A 1149 19.39 -39.65 15.32
CA ILE A 1149 18.42 -39.21 14.30
C ILE A 1149 19.13 -38.87 12.98
N ALA A 1150 20.25 -38.15 13.04
CA ALA A 1150 21.05 -37.81 11.85
C ALA A 1150 21.59 -39.06 11.13
N VAL A 1151 22.06 -40.08 11.87
CA VAL A 1151 22.53 -41.35 11.30
C VAL A 1151 21.38 -42.11 10.63
N VAL A 1152 20.18 -42.15 11.23
CA VAL A 1152 19.00 -42.78 10.63
C VAL A 1152 18.62 -42.08 9.32
N ILE A 1153 18.52 -40.75 9.30
CA ILE A 1153 18.22 -39.98 8.08
C ILE A 1153 19.28 -40.21 6.99
N PHE A 1154 20.56 -40.23 7.36
CA PHE A 1154 21.66 -40.48 6.41
C PHE A 1154 21.60 -41.89 5.82
N THR A 1155 21.34 -42.92 6.63
CA THR A 1155 21.19 -44.30 6.11
C THR A 1155 19.98 -44.45 5.20
N ILE A 1156 18.85 -43.78 5.47
CA ILE A 1156 17.69 -43.74 4.57
C ILE A 1156 18.05 -43.07 3.24
N LEU A 1157 18.73 -41.92 3.26
CA LEU A 1157 19.18 -41.26 2.02
C LEU A 1157 20.15 -42.12 1.22
N CYS A 1158 21.08 -42.81 1.89
CA CYS A 1158 22.00 -43.74 1.24
C CYS A 1158 21.28 -44.93 0.58
N THR A 1159 20.30 -45.56 1.24
CA THR A 1159 19.54 -46.67 0.63
C THR A 1159 18.66 -46.19 -0.51
N LEU A 1160 18.08 -44.99 -0.42
CA LEU A 1160 17.26 -44.40 -1.48
C LEU A 1160 18.11 -44.07 -2.72
N VAL A 1161 19.31 -43.51 -2.56
CA VAL A 1161 20.29 -43.32 -3.65
C VAL A 1161 20.76 -44.66 -4.24
N PHE A 1162 20.93 -45.70 -3.42
CA PHE A 1162 21.27 -47.04 -3.90
C PHE A 1162 20.14 -47.69 -4.69
N LEU A 1163 18.89 -47.54 -4.25
CA LEU A 1163 17.69 -48.00 -4.97
C LEU A 1163 17.51 -47.27 -6.30
N ILE A 1164 17.70 -45.94 -6.33
CA ILE A 1164 17.69 -45.15 -7.56
C ILE A 1164 18.76 -45.66 -8.53
N ARG A 1165 20.02 -45.83 -8.07
CA ARG A 1165 21.10 -46.41 -8.90
C ARG A 1165 20.83 -47.85 -9.34
N TYR A 1166 20.16 -48.66 -8.52
CA TYR A 1166 19.79 -50.04 -8.87
C TYR A 1166 18.70 -50.07 -9.96
N MET A 1167 17.65 -49.25 -9.82
CA MET A 1167 16.58 -49.10 -10.80
C MET A 1167 17.12 -48.61 -12.15
N PHE A 1168 17.98 -47.58 -12.16
CA PHE A 1168 18.61 -47.08 -13.39
C PHE A 1168 19.63 -48.05 -14.02
N ARG A 1169 20.12 -49.06 -13.29
CA ARG A 1169 21.10 -50.04 -13.82
C ARG A 1169 20.47 -51.28 -14.44
N HIS A 1170 19.16 -51.51 -14.28
CA HIS A 1170 18.49 -52.76 -14.67
C HIS A 1170 17.22 -52.63 -15.53
N LYS A 1171 16.95 -51.46 -16.13
CA LYS A 1171 15.98 -51.34 -17.23
C LYS A 1171 16.65 -50.86 -18.52
N GLY A 1172 16.83 -51.78 -19.46
CA GLY A 1172 17.25 -51.46 -20.82
C GLY A 1172 16.07 -51.03 -21.69
N THR A 1173 16.31 -50.05 -22.55
CA THR A 1173 15.74 -49.89 -23.90
C THR A 1173 14.30 -50.34 -24.13
N TYR A 1174 13.38 -49.39 -24.19
CA TYR A 1174 12.28 -49.41 -25.17
C TYR A 1174 12.30 -48.11 -25.98
N HIS A 1175 12.03 -48.22 -27.28
CA HIS A 1175 12.04 -47.08 -28.19
C HIS A 1175 10.79 -46.22 -28.02
N THR A 1176 10.98 -44.91 -27.86
CA THR A 1176 10.02 -43.89 -28.31
C THR A 1176 10.57 -43.28 -29.60
N ASN A 1177 9.75 -43.24 -30.66
CA ASN A 1177 10.13 -42.65 -31.94
C ASN A 1177 10.03 -41.12 -31.85
N GLU A 1178 11.10 -40.46 -31.40
CA GLU A 1178 11.23 -39.02 -31.55
C GLU A 1178 11.38 -38.65 -33.03
N ALA A 1179 10.49 -37.80 -33.54
CA ALA A 1179 10.53 -37.33 -34.92
C ALA A 1179 11.70 -36.34 -35.10
N LYS A 1180 12.82 -36.82 -35.66
CA LYS A 1180 13.93 -35.95 -36.08
C LYS A 1180 13.49 -35.04 -37.22
N GLY A 1181 13.15 -33.79 -36.91
CA GLY A 1181 12.68 -32.82 -37.91
C GLY A 1181 12.44 -31.39 -37.41
N ALA A 1182 13.18 -30.91 -36.41
CA ALA A 1182 12.95 -29.58 -35.82
C ALA A 1182 14.21 -28.73 -35.53
N GLU A 1183 15.43 -29.18 -35.88
CA GLU A 1183 16.67 -28.39 -35.69
C GLU A 1183 16.92 -27.36 -36.83
N SER A 1184 15.92 -27.10 -37.68
CA SER A 1184 16.05 -26.22 -38.85
C SER A 1184 14.75 -25.50 -39.24
N ALA A 1185 13.98 -25.03 -38.25
CA ALA A 1185 12.81 -24.18 -38.43
C ALA A 1185 12.86 -22.99 -37.44
N GLU A 1186 12.65 -21.76 -37.93
CA GLU A 1186 12.93 -20.54 -37.15
C GLU A 1186 11.76 -20.03 -36.29
N SER A 1187 10.56 -20.62 -36.40
CA SER A 1187 9.43 -20.33 -35.49
C SER A 1187 8.45 -21.50 -35.38
N ALA A 1188 7.54 -21.44 -34.40
CA ALA A 1188 6.44 -22.40 -34.26
C ALA A 1188 5.48 -22.40 -35.47
N ASP A 1189 5.23 -21.23 -36.07
CA ASP A 1189 4.35 -21.09 -37.24
C ASP A 1189 4.95 -21.74 -38.50
N ALA A 1190 6.28 -21.73 -38.63
CA ALA A 1190 7.00 -22.39 -39.72
C ALA A 1190 6.83 -23.93 -39.72
N ALA A 1191 6.53 -24.53 -38.55
CA ALA A 1191 6.22 -25.95 -38.45
C ALA A 1191 4.79 -26.30 -38.89
N ILE A 1192 3.88 -25.31 -38.97
CA ILE A 1192 2.45 -25.52 -39.25
C ILE A 1192 2.14 -25.47 -40.75
N MET A 1193 2.93 -24.75 -41.56
CA MET A 1193 2.66 -24.57 -43.00
C MET A 1193 3.03 -25.76 -43.90
N ASN A 1194 3.63 -26.83 -43.37
CA ASN A 1194 4.00 -28.03 -44.14
C ASN A 1194 3.26 -29.29 -43.63
N ASN A 1195 2.04 -29.53 -44.11
CA ASN A 1195 1.50 -30.88 -44.26
C ASN A 1195 0.37 -30.91 -45.31
N ASP A 1196 0.52 -31.80 -46.29
CA ASP A 1196 -0.45 -32.07 -47.35
C ASP A 1196 -1.45 -33.16 -46.88
N PRO A 1197 -2.73 -33.18 -47.32
CA PRO A 1197 -3.75 -33.97 -46.66
C PRO A 1197 -3.83 -35.41 -47.18
N ASN A 1198 -3.39 -36.39 -46.38
CA ASN A 1198 -3.90 -37.77 -46.39
C ASN A 1198 -3.33 -38.62 -45.24
N PHE A 1199 -4.09 -38.82 -44.17
CA PHE A 1199 -4.29 -40.14 -43.55
C PHE A 1199 -5.53 -40.10 -42.63
N THR A 1200 -6.29 -41.19 -42.61
CA THR A 1200 -7.60 -41.30 -41.93
C THR A 1200 -7.65 -42.47 -40.95
N GLU A 1201 -8.76 -42.50 -40.18
CA GLU A 1201 -9.32 -43.64 -39.44
C GLU A 1201 -8.79 -43.99 -38.04
N THR A 1202 -9.68 -43.75 -37.06
CA THR A 1202 -10.00 -44.62 -35.90
C THR A 1202 -8.98 -44.87 -34.80
N ILE A 1203 -9.43 -44.70 -33.55
CA ILE A 1203 -9.88 -45.83 -32.70
C ILE A 1203 -10.81 -45.28 -31.59
N ASP A 1204 -11.66 -46.14 -31.03
CA ASP A 1204 -12.81 -45.80 -30.18
C ASP A 1204 -12.70 -46.42 -28.75
N GLU A 1205 -13.61 -46.04 -27.86
CA GLU A 1205 -14.05 -46.72 -26.62
C GLU A 1205 -13.05 -47.10 -25.49
N SER A 1206 -13.06 -46.25 -24.45
CA SER A 1206 -13.76 -46.53 -23.16
C SER A 1206 -12.99 -46.71 -21.83
N LYS A 1207 -13.71 -46.37 -20.74
CA LYS A 1207 -13.53 -46.66 -19.28
C LYS A 1207 -12.49 -45.79 -18.54
N LYS A 1208 -12.88 -44.97 -17.53
CA LYS A 1208 -13.37 -45.27 -16.14
C LYS A 1208 -12.22 -45.75 -15.23
N GLU A 1209 -12.08 -45.39 -13.93
CA GLU A 1209 -12.84 -44.56 -12.95
C GLU A 1209 -11.86 -44.30 -11.74
N TRP A 1210 -12.06 -43.49 -10.68
CA TRP A 1210 -13.18 -42.83 -9.97
C TRP A 1210 -12.71 -41.45 -9.37
N LEU A 1211 -13.53 -40.76 -8.56
CA LEU A 1211 -13.06 -39.73 -7.60
C LEU A 1211 -12.64 -40.35 -6.25
N ILE A 1212 -11.68 -39.72 -5.56
CA ILE A 1212 -11.82 -39.20 -4.18
C ILE A 1212 -11.25 -37.78 -4.18
#